data_AF-A0A7S0EMU0-F1
#
_entry.id   AF-A0A7S0EMU0-F1
#
_cell.length_a   1.000
_cell.length_b   1.000
_cell.length_c   1.000
_cell.angle_alpha   90.00
_cell.angle_beta   90.00
_cell.angle_gamma   90.00
#
_symmetry.space_group_name_H-M   'P 1'
#
loop_
_entity.id
_entity.type
_entity.pdbx_description
1 polymer ?
#
loop_
_entity_poly.entity_id
_entity_poly.type
_entity_poly.pdbx_seq_one_letter_code
_entity_poly.pdbx_strand_id
1 'polypeptide(L)'
;MKIDFQDRGLSFDHVNSNDTHMFVYRLHPDNGDSSTGHAEQKLLSDHLHQALHKILSSETQSFHKIYPGRAYLDIDCVPCLAAQETRASRARYLWNCSVFVPVITWGQEHSVLEELAGLDEEHDRESDFLVHALAAIFLLNKDAGRLKAVLPILRDESAGRTSLARMSERLSKKPSAMSCERAAEVLVQAGVRREREAIRQYLLRVSVRDAVAMLLPAFRGAEGTQEEGGRAVGSKGLRGMYVASEKDEDSSAREAGEAIAGCLTKVVREHVDRKLWEFCNHNPRGMELLQMMRESGLQGRVPELLALRGIETIHKLRKHAEGSFRHLGCSAVAHSCDEVLATLEQQSDNSIRRLLQLLEEHRGDERFLPLNERLRRYRDMDVDGILALRTSNSLETALLQLPARSCVVFLSLVYLVFGVKQVGLLRTAEVWLPGKSSSMPVEPRVVRVSVVADPVISFSWSFFFLSSILVAQLSSPLAARRLLLATGHMVIAGNVLCFVADSVQCSVEGTGIGPVCNSNMKLVAIILLLVVMYLAHFLQHYFWLSAFFVQGAYCVFVGVSATGLLEGSLFLLLGVGCCLLGLLIVLRYQAAYRKTLRELRVAMQSFEETWRKVEEEKAAVVEEISAVSSAIAEELEQEIKAEVKTWRQYLLVALGLKERRYSRRNGKIRQVSRDFEQLFLQAQEVSAHFQLWVSSWNQVGRVEHGNVKSCGRAMQKTVRSYNRDPSCLTDLVRCTIVVQSMDEVLAWVTSLCDQSVVGFEVNAWEGPGSSRVSSEDIEAGGDGLREDIYMSITSIKNRYDPAYNASISGGYRDLCVCVEVGWTLDEMSQSCSFVPVKEWGQTAGLRKHICEIQVVPE
;
A
#
# COMPACT_ATOMS: atom_id res chain seq x y z
N MET A 1 -9.79 -12.61 -26.40
CA MET A 1 -8.33 -12.69 -26.23
C MET A 1 -8.08 -13.63 -25.05
N LYS A 2 -7.58 -14.84 -25.32
CA LYS A 2 -7.32 -15.89 -24.32
C LYS A 2 -6.22 -15.40 -23.37
N ILE A 3 -6.48 -15.49 -22.07
CA ILE A 3 -5.50 -15.22 -21.02
C ILE A 3 -4.73 -16.53 -20.83
N ASP A 4 -3.59 -16.67 -21.50
CA ASP A 4 -2.62 -17.73 -21.18
C ASP A 4 -1.79 -17.26 -19.98
N PHE A 5 -2.05 -17.86 -18.83
CA PHE A 5 -1.04 -17.92 -17.77
C PHE A 5 -0.16 -19.14 -18.08
N GLN A 6 1.10 -18.90 -18.45
CA GLN A 6 2.09 -19.96 -18.53
C GLN A 6 2.32 -20.54 -17.12
N ASP A 7 1.83 -21.77 -16.93
CA ASP A 7 2.21 -22.68 -15.87
C ASP A 7 3.73 -22.92 -15.90
N ARG A 8 4.43 -22.48 -14.86
CA ARG A 8 5.64 -23.18 -14.42
C ARG A 8 5.20 -24.17 -13.35
N GLY A 9 5.22 -25.43 -13.73
CA GLY A 9 4.85 -26.55 -12.88
C GLY A 9 5.70 -26.60 -11.61
N LEU A 10 5.03 -26.48 -10.48
CA LEU A 10 5.40 -27.11 -9.22
C LEU A 10 4.11 -27.75 -8.70
N SER A 11 4.04 -29.07 -8.79
CA SER A 11 2.98 -29.82 -8.13
C SER A 11 3.18 -29.72 -6.62
N PHE A 12 2.33 -28.95 -5.96
CA PHE A 12 2.15 -29.02 -4.51
C PHE A 12 0.65 -29.13 -4.24
N ASP A 13 0.16 -30.37 -4.21
CA ASP A 13 -1.05 -30.71 -3.49
C ASP A 13 -0.74 -30.69 -1.99
N HIS A 14 -0.70 -29.49 -1.40
CA HIS A 14 -0.89 -29.33 0.03
C HIS A 14 -1.89 -28.21 0.27
N VAL A 15 -2.97 -28.61 0.92
CA VAL A 15 -4.15 -27.81 1.24
C VAL A 15 -3.77 -26.73 2.26
N ASN A 16 -3.61 -25.49 1.79
CA ASN A 16 -3.42 -24.30 2.62
C ASN A 16 -4.74 -23.52 2.67
N SER A 17 -5.43 -23.53 3.82
CA SER A 17 -6.58 -22.67 4.11
C SER A 17 -6.35 -21.82 5.37
N ASN A 18 -6.85 -20.57 5.33
CA ASN A 18 -6.77 -19.56 6.39
C ASN A 18 -7.90 -19.73 7.41
N ASP A 19 -8.03 -20.94 7.91
CA ASP A 19 -9.13 -21.40 8.74
C ASP A 19 -8.85 -21.12 10.23
N THR A 20 -9.87 -20.73 11.01
CA THR A 20 -9.78 -20.60 12.48
C THR A 20 -9.90 -22.00 13.06
N HIS A 21 -8.94 -22.46 13.86
CA HIS A 21 -8.96 -23.80 14.45
C HIS A 21 -9.16 -23.70 15.97
N MET A 22 -10.04 -24.52 16.54
CA MET A 22 -10.20 -24.64 17.99
C MET A 22 -9.53 -25.94 18.45
N PHE A 23 -8.54 -25.83 19.32
CA PHE A 23 -7.82 -27.00 19.83
C PHE A 23 -8.26 -27.26 21.27
N VAL A 24 -9.25 -28.14 21.41
CA VAL A 24 -9.66 -28.67 22.71
C VAL A 24 -8.77 -29.88 22.99
N TYR A 25 -7.81 -29.70 23.90
CA TYR A 25 -6.77 -30.69 24.10
C TYR A 25 -6.76 -31.16 25.55
N ARG A 26 -6.96 -32.47 25.72
CA ARG A 26 -6.70 -33.14 26.98
C ARG A 26 -5.34 -33.83 26.89
N LEU A 27 -4.42 -33.40 27.74
CA LEU A 27 -3.19 -34.13 28.02
C LEU A 27 -3.47 -34.99 29.25
N HIS A 28 -3.81 -36.25 29.01
CA HIS A 28 -3.58 -37.27 30.02
C HIS A 28 -2.59 -38.28 29.44
N PRO A 29 -1.61 -38.73 30.22
CA PRO A 29 -0.73 -39.82 29.81
C PRO A 29 -1.55 -41.09 29.60
N ASP A 30 -1.30 -41.78 28.49
CA ASP A 30 -1.71 -43.18 28.26
C ASP A 30 -0.97 -44.07 29.26
N ASN A 31 -1.43 -44.13 30.51
CA ASN A 31 -1.03 -45.19 31.44
C ASN A 31 -2.13 -46.27 31.39
N GLY A 32 -1.85 -47.28 30.57
CA GLY A 32 -2.82 -48.24 30.04
C GLY A 32 -3.46 -49.25 31.00
N ASP A 33 -3.70 -48.94 32.28
CA ASP A 33 -4.22 -49.94 33.23
C ASP A 33 -5.42 -49.50 34.11
N SER A 34 -5.98 -48.29 33.97
CA SER A 34 -7.20 -47.89 34.72
C SER A 34 -8.43 -47.72 33.81
N SER A 35 -9.19 -48.80 33.63
CA SER A 35 -10.36 -48.84 32.73
C SER A 35 -11.56 -47.99 33.18
N THR A 36 -11.62 -47.57 34.45
CA THR A 36 -12.76 -46.83 35.02
C THR A 36 -12.62 -45.31 34.88
N GLY A 37 -11.43 -44.74 35.15
CA GLY A 37 -11.21 -43.29 35.02
C GLY A 37 -11.28 -42.78 33.56
N HIS A 38 -10.92 -43.63 32.59
CA HIS A 38 -11.04 -43.30 31.17
C HIS A 38 -12.50 -43.14 30.69
N ALA A 39 -13.45 -43.85 31.29
CA ALA A 39 -14.85 -43.82 30.86
C ALA A 39 -15.55 -42.49 31.23
N GLU A 40 -15.39 -42.02 32.47
CA GLU A 40 -15.96 -40.74 32.95
C GLU A 40 -15.30 -39.52 32.26
N GLN A 41 -14.00 -39.61 31.98
CA GLN A 41 -13.30 -38.55 31.25
C GLN A 41 -13.73 -38.42 29.79
N LYS A 42 -14.00 -39.55 29.13
CA LYS A 42 -14.53 -39.58 27.77
C LYS A 42 -15.94 -39.01 27.72
N LEU A 43 -16.75 -39.30 28.74
CA LEU A 43 -18.11 -38.78 28.90
C LEU A 43 -18.15 -37.24 28.93
N LEU A 44 -17.34 -36.60 29.78
CA LEU A 44 -17.28 -35.13 29.86
C LEU A 44 -16.82 -34.50 28.54
N SER A 45 -15.85 -35.10 27.85
CA SER A 45 -15.38 -34.62 26.55
C SER A 45 -16.47 -34.71 25.48
N ASP A 46 -17.19 -35.83 25.45
CA ASP A 46 -18.29 -36.06 24.51
C ASP A 46 -19.49 -35.13 24.81
N HIS A 47 -19.83 -34.92 26.08
CA HIS A 47 -20.87 -33.97 26.50
C HIS A 47 -20.49 -32.52 26.22
N LEU A 48 -19.22 -32.12 26.45
CA LEU A 48 -18.74 -30.78 26.12
C LEU A 48 -18.78 -30.55 24.60
N HIS A 49 -18.38 -31.56 23.82
CA HIS A 49 -18.48 -31.51 22.36
C HIS A 49 -19.93 -31.35 21.88
N GLN A 50 -20.85 -32.16 22.42
CA GLN A 50 -22.28 -32.06 22.11
C GLN A 50 -22.87 -30.70 22.53
N ALA A 51 -22.50 -30.19 23.70
CA ALA A 51 -22.93 -28.88 24.19
C ALA A 51 -22.44 -27.76 23.26
N LEU A 52 -21.15 -27.75 22.92
CA LEU A 52 -20.58 -26.78 21.98
C LEU A 52 -21.25 -26.84 20.62
N HIS A 53 -21.42 -28.05 20.07
CA HIS A 53 -22.11 -28.25 18.79
C HIS A 53 -23.55 -27.72 18.85
N LYS A 54 -24.29 -28.06 19.91
CA LYS A 54 -25.67 -27.59 20.11
C LYS A 54 -25.72 -26.06 20.23
N ILE A 55 -24.90 -25.45 21.06
CA ILE A 55 -24.88 -23.99 21.28
C ILE A 55 -24.57 -23.26 19.98
N LEU A 56 -23.49 -23.65 19.29
CA LEU A 56 -23.06 -23.01 18.04
C LEU A 56 -24.05 -23.26 16.88
N SER A 57 -24.81 -24.35 16.92
CA SER A 57 -25.88 -24.62 15.94
C SER A 57 -27.23 -23.95 16.26
N SER A 58 -27.48 -23.59 17.53
CA SER A 58 -28.82 -23.22 18.03
C SER A 58 -29.18 -21.74 17.98
N GLU A 59 -28.24 -20.83 17.69
CA GLU A 59 -28.52 -19.39 17.74
C GLU A 59 -28.55 -18.67 16.39
N THR A 60 -29.50 -17.74 16.34
CA THR A 60 -29.72 -16.54 15.51
C THR A 60 -28.51 -15.64 15.22
N GLN A 61 -27.28 -16.07 15.54
CA GLN A 61 -26.06 -15.33 15.18
C GLN A 61 -25.67 -15.67 13.75
N SER A 62 -26.29 -14.96 12.81
CA SER A 62 -26.14 -15.10 11.34
C SER A 62 -24.70 -15.15 10.81
N PHE A 63 -23.71 -14.76 11.63
CA PHE A 63 -22.29 -14.77 11.30
C PHE A 63 -21.59 -16.12 11.51
N HIS A 64 -22.18 -17.07 12.24
CA HIS A 64 -21.46 -18.23 12.78
C HIS A 64 -21.94 -19.58 12.27
N LYS A 65 -22.64 -19.64 11.14
CA LYS A 65 -22.98 -20.92 10.53
C LYS A 65 -21.69 -21.64 10.12
N ILE A 66 -21.35 -22.70 10.85
CA ILE A 66 -20.17 -23.54 10.63
C ILE A 66 -20.36 -24.22 9.27
N TYR A 67 -19.64 -23.74 8.25
CA TYR A 67 -19.65 -24.31 6.90
C TYR A 67 -18.68 -25.49 6.84
N PRO A 68 -19.14 -26.73 6.62
CA PRO A 68 -18.23 -27.86 6.54
C PRO A 68 -17.73 -28.00 5.12
N GLY A 69 -16.42 -28.23 4.98
CA GLY A 69 -15.75 -28.43 3.69
C GLY A 69 -14.44 -27.67 3.53
N ARG A 70 -14.28 -26.50 4.19
CA ARG A 70 -13.04 -25.74 4.48
C ARG A 70 -13.38 -24.74 5.59
N ALA A 71 -13.04 -25.05 6.83
CA ALA A 71 -13.77 -24.56 8.00
C ALA A 71 -13.13 -23.32 8.65
N TYR A 72 -13.84 -22.19 8.74
CA TYR A 72 -13.49 -21.09 9.66
C TYR A 72 -13.62 -21.47 11.15
N LEU A 73 -13.89 -22.73 11.47
CA LEU A 73 -13.95 -23.31 12.80
C LEU A 73 -13.84 -24.83 12.67
N ASP A 74 -12.62 -25.34 12.49
CA ASP A 74 -12.37 -26.76 12.69
C ASP A 74 -12.32 -26.98 14.20
N ILE A 75 -13.42 -27.48 14.76
CA ILE A 75 -13.43 -28.09 16.08
C ILE A 75 -12.97 -29.52 15.87
N ASP A 76 -11.67 -29.70 15.69
CA ASP A 76 -11.05 -31.01 15.87
C ASP A 76 -11.11 -31.30 17.37
N CYS A 77 -12.25 -31.82 17.81
CA CYS A 77 -12.26 -32.57 19.05
C CYS A 77 -11.44 -33.83 18.78
N VAL A 78 -10.32 -33.94 19.48
CA VAL A 78 -9.40 -35.08 19.41
C VAL A 78 -9.84 -36.25 20.32
N PRO A 79 -11.12 -36.70 20.37
CA PRO A 79 -11.37 -38.08 20.82
C PRO A 79 -11.01 -39.13 19.77
N CYS A 80 -11.07 -38.82 18.47
CA CYS A 80 -10.95 -39.84 17.41
C CYS A 80 -9.58 -39.91 16.68
N LEU A 81 -8.78 -38.83 16.64
CA LEU A 81 -7.47 -38.83 15.94
C LEU A 81 -6.29 -39.28 16.82
N ALA A 82 -6.52 -39.46 18.12
CA ALA A 82 -5.49 -39.82 19.10
C ALA A 82 -4.79 -41.17 18.82
N ALA A 83 -5.42 -42.07 18.05
CA ALA A 83 -4.89 -43.40 17.79
C ALA A 83 -3.79 -43.48 16.70
N GLN A 84 -3.57 -42.42 15.90
CA GLN A 84 -2.64 -42.49 14.75
C GLN A 84 -1.70 -41.29 14.55
N GLU A 85 -1.80 -40.23 15.35
CA GLU A 85 -1.03 -39.01 15.11
C GLU A 85 0.33 -38.92 15.84
N THR A 86 1.39 -38.66 15.06
CA THR A 86 2.75 -38.42 15.60
C THR A 86 2.84 -37.13 16.40
N ARG A 87 3.70 -37.07 17.43
CA ARG A 87 3.92 -35.87 18.29
C ARG A 87 4.18 -34.56 17.51
N ALA A 88 4.70 -34.62 16.28
CA ALA A 88 4.93 -33.45 15.42
C ALA A 88 3.63 -32.81 14.86
N SER A 89 2.52 -33.56 14.73
CA SER A 89 1.23 -32.98 14.32
C SER A 89 0.66 -32.10 15.43
N ARG A 90 0.72 -32.54 16.69
CA ARG A 90 0.22 -31.82 17.88
C ARG A 90 0.87 -30.45 18.07
N ALA A 91 2.17 -30.36 17.83
CA ALA A 91 2.93 -29.11 17.85
C ALA A 91 2.39 -28.09 16.82
N ARG A 92 2.16 -28.55 15.59
CA ARG A 92 1.56 -27.74 14.52
C ARG A 92 0.12 -27.34 14.83
N TYR A 93 -0.65 -28.22 15.46
CA TYR A 93 -2.02 -27.92 15.89
C TYR A 93 -2.07 -26.78 16.90
N LEU A 94 -1.23 -26.81 17.94
CA LEU A 94 -1.17 -25.74 18.94
C LEU A 94 -0.75 -24.39 18.34
N TRP A 95 0.18 -24.41 17.39
CA TRP A 95 0.58 -23.20 16.65
C TRP A 95 -0.54 -22.64 15.76
N ASN A 96 -1.35 -23.54 15.16
CA ASN A 96 -2.43 -23.17 14.25
C ASN A 96 -3.78 -22.91 14.95
N CYS A 97 -3.93 -23.23 16.23
CA CYS A 97 -5.18 -23.01 16.95
C CYS A 97 -5.33 -21.56 17.40
N SER A 98 -6.57 -21.08 17.48
CA SER A 98 -6.91 -19.74 17.98
C SER A 98 -7.30 -19.74 19.45
N VAL A 99 -7.82 -20.87 19.94
CA VAL A 99 -8.18 -21.08 21.34
C VAL A 99 -7.62 -22.42 21.79
N PHE A 100 -6.89 -22.40 22.90
CA PHE A 100 -6.38 -23.59 23.58
C PHE A 100 -7.18 -23.82 24.86
N VAL A 101 -7.74 -25.01 25.04
CA VAL A 101 -8.60 -25.33 26.21
C VAL A 101 -7.94 -26.44 27.03
N PRO A 102 -7.04 -26.12 27.98
CA PRO A 102 -6.41 -27.13 28.83
C PRO A 102 -7.34 -27.57 29.96
N VAL A 103 -7.44 -28.87 30.22
CA VAL A 103 -8.16 -29.39 31.39
C VAL A 103 -7.17 -29.57 32.54
N ILE A 104 -7.37 -28.85 33.64
CA ILE A 104 -6.53 -28.89 34.84
C ILE A 104 -7.31 -29.62 35.93
N THR A 105 -6.85 -30.82 36.27
CA THR A 105 -7.45 -31.65 37.32
C THR A 105 -6.57 -31.67 38.57
N TRP A 106 -7.18 -31.81 39.74
CA TRP A 106 -6.45 -32.02 41.01
C TRP A 106 -7.23 -32.91 41.96
N GLY A 107 -6.54 -33.54 42.91
CA GLY A 107 -7.19 -34.23 44.03
C GLY A 107 -7.14 -35.75 44.02
N GLN A 108 -6.73 -36.36 42.90
CA GLN A 108 -6.41 -37.78 42.78
C GLN A 108 -4.92 -37.96 42.45
N GLU A 109 -4.33 -39.13 42.77
CA GLU A 109 -2.89 -39.41 42.56
C GLU A 109 -2.42 -39.22 41.11
N HIS A 110 -3.33 -39.34 40.14
CA HIS A 110 -3.04 -39.17 38.71
C HIS A 110 -3.54 -37.85 38.13
N SER A 111 -4.00 -36.93 38.97
CA SER A 111 -4.47 -35.62 38.52
C SER A 111 -3.31 -34.76 38.02
N VAL A 112 -3.58 -33.84 37.08
CA VAL A 112 -2.55 -33.01 36.42
C VAL A 112 -1.70 -32.26 37.46
N LEU A 113 -2.33 -31.65 38.47
CA LEU A 113 -1.58 -30.90 39.48
C LEU A 113 -0.77 -31.79 40.44
N GLU A 114 -1.20 -33.03 40.70
CA GLU A 114 -0.39 -33.99 41.47
C GLU A 114 0.82 -34.47 40.66
N GLU A 115 0.66 -34.71 39.36
CA GLU A 115 1.78 -35.07 38.47
C GLU A 115 2.84 -33.97 38.42
N LEU A 116 2.39 -32.71 38.29
CA LEU A 116 3.25 -31.52 38.28
C LEU A 116 3.86 -31.21 39.65
N ALA A 117 3.16 -31.52 40.75
CA ALA A 117 3.71 -31.38 42.10
C ALA A 117 4.85 -32.36 42.36
N GLY A 118 4.89 -33.49 41.66
CA GLY A 118 6.01 -34.44 41.68
C GLY A 118 7.24 -34.00 40.87
N LEU A 119 7.17 -32.85 40.16
CA LEU A 119 8.34 -32.26 39.49
C LEU A 119 9.13 -31.43 40.50
N ASP A 120 10.21 -31.98 41.06
CA ASP A 120 11.12 -31.27 41.95
C ASP A 120 12.56 -31.22 41.39
N GLU A 121 13.50 -30.67 42.16
CA GLU A 121 14.90 -30.51 41.72
C GLU A 121 15.64 -31.84 41.53
N GLU A 122 15.22 -32.88 42.24
CA GLU A 122 15.86 -34.20 42.21
C GLU A 122 15.22 -35.10 41.12
N HIS A 123 14.00 -34.78 40.69
CA HIS A 123 13.20 -35.59 39.77
C HIS A 123 12.60 -34.76 38.61
N ASP A 124 13.42 -33.93 37.94
CA ASP A 124 12.99 -33.23 36.72
C ASP A 124 12.71 -34.23 35.61
N ARG A 125 11.43 -34.38 35.25
CA ARG A 125 10.95 -35.23 34.15
C ARG A 125 10.12 -34.41 33.18
N GLU A 126 10.09 -34.86 31.92
CA GLU A 126 9.23 -34.26 30.90
C GLU A 126 7.76 -34.51 31.26
N SER A 127 6.95 -33.46 31.31
CA SER A 127 5.49 -33.55 31.40
C SER A 127 4.87 -32.97 30.14
N ASP A 128 4.14 -33.80 29.40
CA ASP A 128 3.50 -33.37 28.16
C ASP A 128 2.55 -32.19 28.41
N PHE A 129 1.81 -32.18 29.53
CA PHE A 129 0.96 -31.05 29.93
C PHE A 129 1.76 -29.75 30.03
N LEU A 130 2.86 -29.77 30.79
CA LEU A 130 3.69 -28.60 31.00
C LEU A 130 4.32 -28.11 29.70
N VAL A 131 4.74 -29.02 28.82
CA VAL A 131 5.29 -28.68 27.50
C VAL A 131 4.30 -27.86 26.67
N HIS A 132 3.04 -28.31 26.55
CA HIS A 132 2.03 -27.60 25.76
C HIS A 132 1.54 -26.32 26.45
N ALA A 133 1.46 -26.31 27.79
CA ALA A 133 1.17 -25.11 28.56
C ALA A 133 2.23 -24.02 28.34
N LEU A 134 3.52 -24.38 28.44
CA LEU A 134 4.65 -23.48 28.18
C LEU A 134 4.65 -22.98 26.73
N ALA A 135 4.39 -23.87 25.77
CA ALA A 135 4.25 -23.48 24.37
C ALA A 135 3.08 -22.50 24.17
N ALA A 136 1.90 -22.77 24.73
CA ALA A 136 0.74 -21.86 24.65
C ALA A 136 1.03 -20.50 25.29
N ILE A 137 1.67 -20.47 26.46
CA ILE A 137 2.09 -19.23 27.14
C ILE A 137 3.07 -18.44 26.26
N PHE A 138 4.04 -19.12 25.64
CA PHE A 138 4.97 -18.47 24.72
C PHE A 138 4.25 -17.88 23.51
N LEU A 139 3.41 -18.67 22.83
CA LEU A 139 2.65 -18.23 21.66
C LEU A 139 1.78 -17.02 21.98
N LEU A 140 1.10 -17.03 23.13
CA LEU A 140 0.23 -15.93 23.58
C LEU A 140 1.04 -14.67 23.95
N ASN A 141 2.13 -14.82 24.70
CA ASN A 141 2.91 -13.69 25.21
C ASN A 141 3.82 -13.06 24.15
N LYS A 142 4.26 -13.84 23.16
CA LYS A 142 5.11 -13.36 22.05
C LYS A 142 4.34 -13.11 20.76
N ASP A 143 3.02 -13.30 20.78
CA ASP A 143 2.13 -13.28 19.61
C ASP A 143 2.72 -14.09 18.43
N ALA A 144 3.37 -15.21 18.77
CA ALA A 144 4.22 -15.97 17.86
C ALA A 144 3.46 -17.14 17.23
N GLY A 145 2.23 -16.93 16.73
CA GLY A 145 1.39 -17.98 16.15
C GLY A 145 -0.07 -17.53 15.99
N ARG A 146 -1.00 -18.49 15.83
CA ARG A 146 -2.45 -18.20 15.71
C ARG A 146 -3.18 -18.12 17.04
N LEU A 147 -2.57 -18.57 18.15
CA LEU A 147 -3.22 -18.65 19.46
C LEU A 147 -3.57 -17.27 20.01
N LYS A 148 -4.85 -17.04 20.35
CA LYS A 148 -5.38 -15.78 20.88
C LYS A 148 -5.98 -15.88 22.28
N ALA A 149 -6.39 -17.07 22.70
CA ALA A 149 -6.94 -17.29 24.03
C ALA A 149 -6.57 -18.65 24.60
N VAL A 150 -6.42 -18.71 25.92
CA VAL A 150 -6.30 -19.95 26.67
C VAL A 150 -7.43 -20.03 27.69
N LEU A 151 -8.22 -21.10 27.63
CA LEU A 151 -9.42 -21.29 28.43
C LEU A 151 -9.33 -22.55 29.29
N PRO A 152 -8.70 -22.53 30.47
CA PRO A 152 -8.60 -23.72 31.28
C PRO A 152 -9.94 -24.14 31.87
N ILE A 153 -10.20 -25.45 31.82
CA ILE A 153 -11.29 -26.10 32.56
C ILE A 153 -10.69 -26.68 33.83
N LEU A 154 -11.11 -26.19 34.99
CA LEU A 154 -10.66 -26.63 36.30
C LEU A 154 -11.63 -27.69 36.81
N ARG A 155 -11.15 -28.91 37.09
CA ARG A 155 -11.96 -30.00 37.65
C ARG A 155 -11.36 -30.48 38.98
N ASP A 156 -12.16 -30.36 40.05
CA ASP A 156 -11.82 -30.96 41.34
C ASP A 156 -12.19 -32.44 41.35
N GLU A 157 -11.22 -33.33 41.43
CA GLU A 157 -11.42 -34.78 41.53
C GLU A 157 -11.36 -35.27 42.98
N SER A 158 -11.08 -34.38 43.95
CA SER A 158 -11.09 -34.68 45.38
C SER A 158 -12.46 -34.57 46.05
N ALA A 159 -13.49 -34.14 45.32
CA ALA A 159 -14.81 -33.79 45.86
C ALA A 159 -14.70 -32.80 47.04
N GLY A 160 -13.96 -31.70 46.84
CA GLY A 160 -13.81 -30.61 47.81
C GLY A 160 -12.81 -30.89 48.95
N ARG A 161 -12.20 -32.08 49.03
CA ARG A 161 -11.26 -32.43 50.11
C ARG A 161 -9.94 -31.66 50.01
N THR A 162 -9.54 -31.27 48.81
CA THR A 162 -8.29 -30.56 48.56
C THR A 162 -8.56 -29.29 47.76
N SER A 163 -8.16 -28.14 48.29
CA SER A 163 -8.32 -26.87 47.58
C SER A 163 -7.25 -26.68 46.50
N LEU A 164 -7.62 -26.00 45.41
CA LEU A 164 -6.70 -25.65 44.32
C LEU A 164 -5.51 -24.81 44.80
N ALA A 165 -5.72 -23.91 45.77
CA ALA A 165 -4.64 -23.09 46.35
C ALA A 165 -3.60 -23.97 47.06
N ARG A 166 -4.05 -24.92 47.89
CA ARG A 166 -3.18 -25.87 48.59
C ARG A 166 -2.40 -26.75 47.63
N MET A 167 -3.00 -27.13 46.50
CA MET A 167 -2.30 -27.86 45.44
C MET A 167 -1.28 -27.01 44.69
N SER A 168 -1.63 -25.77 44.38
CA SER A 168 -0.73 -24.84 43.68
C SER A 168 0.51 -24.49 44.51
N GLU A 169 0.40 -24.50 45.84
CA GLU A 169 1.54 -24.31 46.75
C GLU A 169 2.56 -25.44 46.71
N ARG A 170 2.12 -26.66 46.35
CA ARG A 170 2.99 -27.84 46.22
C ARG A 170 3.76 -27.87 44.91
N LEU A 171 3.40 -27.04 43.93
CA LEU A 171 4.10 -26.95 42.65
C LEU A 171 5.49 -26.32 42.82
N SER A 172 6.46 -26.81 42.05
CA SER A 172 7.83 -26.30 42.09
C SER A 172 7.91 -24.82 41.70
N LYS A 173 8.67 -24.06 42.50
CA LYS A 173 9.04 -22.66 42.22
C LYS A 173 10.20 -22.53 41.23
N LYS A 174 10.75 -23.65 40.76
CA LYS A 174 11.77 -23.70 39.71
C LYS A 174 11.16 -24.16 38.38
N PRO A 175 11.77 -23.82 37.23
CA PRO A 175 11.37 -24.35 35.94
C PRO A 175 11.74 -25.85 35.82
N SER A 176 10.96 -26.61 35.06
CA SER A 176 11.38 -27.94 34.56
C SER A 176 12.26 -27.73 33.33
N ALA A 177 13.56 -28.02 33.42
CA ALA A 177 14.50 -27.81 32.33
C ALA A 177 14.17 -28.74 31.15
N MET A 178 13.81 -30.00 31.46
CA MET A 178 13.37 -31.00 30.49
C MET A 178 12.14 -30.52 29.70
N SER A 179 11.09 -30.07 30.40
CA SER A 179 9.86 -29.59 29.74
C SER A 179 10.07 -28.28 28.97
N CYS A 180 10.95 -27.38 29.45
CA CYS A 180 11.29 -26.14 28.74
C CYS A 180 12.07 -26.41 27.44
N GLU A 181 13.06 -27.30 27.49
CA GLU A 181 13.82 -27.72 26.31
C GLU A 181 12.89 -28.31 25.26
N ARG A 182 11.98 -29.19 25.69
CA ARG A 182 11.03 -29.82 24.81
C ARG A 182 10.02 -28.85 24.23
N ALA A 183 9.48 -27.93 25.03
CA ALA A 183 8.58 -26.90 24.54
C ALA A 183 9.25 -25.99 23.50
N ALA A 184 10.54 -25.67 23.68
CA ALA A 184 11.31 -24.94 22.66
C ALA A 184 11.45 -25.75 21.35
N GLU A 185 11.70 -27.06 21.42
CA GLU A 185 11.71 -27.93 20.23
C GLU A 185 10.36 -27.97 19.51
N VAL A 186 9.28 -28.17 20.27
CA VAL A 186 7.89 -28.21 19.75
C VAL A 186 7.57 -26.92 19.01
N LEU A 187 7.92 -25.77 19.60
CA LEU A 187 7.73 -24.45 19.04
C LEU A 187 8.50 -24.23 17.73
N VAL A 188 9.77 -24.64 17.68
CA VAL A 188 10.58 -24.57 16.43
C VAL A 188 10.01 -25.50 15.36
N GLN A 189 9.63 -26.73 15.71
CA GLN A 189 9.01 -27.69 14.79
C GLN A 189 7.66 -27.21 14.25
N ALA A 190 6.92 -26.45 15.06
CA ALA A 190 5.65 -25.86 14.67
C ALA A 190 5.81 -24.66 13.73
N GLY A 191 7.01 -24.08 13.64
CA GLY A 191 7.33 -22.99 12.71
C GLY A 191 7.70 -21.65 13.37
N VAL A 192 7.92 -21.58 14.69
CA VAL A 192 8.44 -20.35 15.33
C VAL A 192 9.81 -20.03 14.71
N ARG A 193 9.91 -18.93 13.96
CA ARG A 193 11.18 -18.41 13.41
C ARG A 193 11.98 -17.63 14.47
N ARG A 194 12.35 -18.29 15.56
CA ARG A 194 13.30 -17.76 16.55
C ARG A 194 14.33 -18.82 16.86
N GLU A 195 15.52 -18.39 17.28
CA GLU A 195 16.55 -19.31 17.75
C GLU A 195 16.01 -20.13 18.93
N ARG A 196 16.15 -21.46 18.83
CA ARG A 196 15.71 -22.41 19.86
C ARG A 196 16.17 -21.99 21.25
N GLU A 197 17.42 -21.53 21.36
CA GLU A 197 18.02 -21.13 22.63
C GLU A 197 17.35 -19.88 23.21
N ALA A 198 16.96 -18.90 22.39
CA ALA A 198 16.23 -17.73 22.85
C ALA A 198 14.82 -18.08 23.36
N ILE A 199 14.14 -19.04 22.71
CA ILE A 199 12.85 -19.56 23.17
C ILE A 199 13.03 -20.27 24.52
N ARG A 200 14.02 -21.17 24.60
CA ARG A 200 14.35 -21.91 25.81
C ARG A 200 14.66 -20.98 26.99
N GLN A 201 15.51 -19.98 26.79
CA GLN A 201 15.86 -19.01 27.83
C GLN A 201 14.66 -18.23 28.33
N TYR A 202 13.68 -17.93 27.47
CA TYR A 202 12.43 -17.34 27.92
C TYR A 202 11.62 -18.32 28.78
N LEU A 203 11.48 -19.57 28.35
CA LEU A 203 10.71 -20.59 29.06
C LEU A 203 11.31 -20.95 30.42
N LEU A 204 12.64 -20.99 30.53
CA LEU A 204 13.36 -21.22 31.79
C LEU A 204 13.13 -20.12 32.84
N ARG A 205 12.55 -18.96 32.47
CA ARG A 205 12.15 -17.92 33.43
C ARG A 205 10.78 -18.19 34.06
N VAL A 206 10.06 -19.19 33.60
CA VAL A 206 8.71 -19.53 34.07
C VAL A 206 8.78 -20.80 34.90
N SER A 207 8.54 -20.70 36.20
CA SER A 207 8.49 -21.89 37.06
C SER A 207 7.28 -22.78 36.76
N VAL A 208 7.28 -24.03 37.23
CA VAL A 208 6.12 -24.93 37.09
C VAL A 208 4.88 -24.29 37.72
N ARG A 209 5.04 -23.71 38.92
CA ARG A 209 3.99 -22.97 39.61
C ARG A 209 3.52 -21.75 38.82
N ASP A 210 4.45 -20.96 38.27
CA ASP A 210 4.10 -19.76 37.49
C ASP A 210 3.39 -20.13 36.19
N ALA A 211 3.79 -21.22 35.53
CA ALA A 211 3.13 -21.70 34.32
C ALA A 211 1.66 -22.05 34.61
N VAL A 212 1.38 -22.80 35.67
CA VAL A 212 0.01 -23.10 36.10
C VAL A 212 -0.73 -21.83 36.53
N ALA A 213 -0.10 -20.96 37.32
CA ALA A 213 -0.71 -19.71 37.78
C ALA A 213 -1.03 -18.75 36.62
N MET A 214 -0.21 -18.71 35.56
CA MET A 214 -0.47 -17.94 34.35
C MET A 214 -1.67 -18.48 33.57
N LEU A 215 -2.01 -19.76 33.71
CA LEU A 215 -3.23 -20.35 33.14
C LEU A 215 -4.48 -20.04 34.00
N LEU A 216 -4.35 -20.05 35.33
CA LEU A 216 -5.50 -19.88 36.23
C LEU A 216 -6.10 -18.44 36.20
N PRO A 217 -7.44 -18.29 36.12
CA PRO A 217 -8.09 -16.98 36.08
C PRO A 217 -8.10 -16.21 37.41
N ALA A 218 -8.00 -16.90 38.56
CA ALA A 218 -8.34 -16.35 39.87
C ALA A 218 -7.16 -15.84 40.70
N PHE A 219 -5.90 -16.11 40.32
CA PHE A 219 -4.73 -15.70 41.12
C PHE A 219 -4.33 -14.22 40.96
N ARG A 220 -5.12 -13.40 40.24
CA ARG A 220 -4.87 -11.97 40.03
C ARG A 220 -5.86 -11.02 40.72
N GLY A 221 -6.86 -11.53 41.43
CA GLY A 221 -7.94 -10.70 41.99
C GLY A 221 -8.42 -11.04 43.39
N ALA A 222 -7.73 -11.94 44.10
CA ALA A 222 -8.19 -12.45 45.40
C ALA A 222 -7.18 -12.22 46.54
N GLU A 223 -6.48 -11.08 46.54
CA GLU A 223 -6.01 -10.46 47.78
C GLU A 223 -6.41 -8.98 47.71
N GLY A 224 -7.34 -8.59 48.59
CA GLY A 224 -7.79 -7.22 48.71
C GLY A 224 -6.69 -6.34 49.26
N THR A 225 -5.97 -5.66 48.37
CA THR A 225 -5.28 -4.42 48.68
C THR A 225 -5.37 -3.53 47.45
N GLN A 226 -6.16 -2.45 47.57
CA GLN A 226 -6.06 -1.31 46.68
C GLN A 226 -4.67 -0.70 46.87
N GLU A 227 -3.70 -1.13 46.06
CA GLU A 227 -2.55 -0.30 45.75
C GLU A 227 -2.70 0.19 44.30
N GLU A 228 -3.16 1.43 44.19
CA GLU A 228 -2.95 2.26 43.02
C GLU A 228 -1.44 2.46 42.82
N GLY A 229 -0.87 1.92 41.74
CA GLY A 229 0.48 2.29 41.35
C GLY A 229 1.37 1.19 40.77
N GLY A 230 0.88 0.39 39.82
CA GLY A 230 1.76 -0.51 39.07
C GLY A 230 1.08 -1.08 37.83
N ARG A 231 1.49 -0.62 36.64
CA ARG A 231 1.09 -1.22 35.35
C ARG A 231 1.69 -2.63 35.24
N ALA A 232 1.12 -3.62 35.92
CA ALA A 232 1.32 -5.01 35.56
C ALA A 232 0.62 -5.25 34.22
N VAL A 233 1.40 -5.57 33.19
CA VAL A 233 0.91 -5.89 31.84
C VAL A 233 -0.05 -7.08 31.93
N GLY A 234 -1.35 -6.79 31.97
CA GLY A 234 -2.40 -7.81 31.98
C GLY A 234 -2.32 -8.64 30.71
N SER A 235 -1.96 -9.92 30.83
CA SER A 235 -2.01 -10.87 29.71
C SER A 235 -3.44 -10.98 29.19
N LYS A 236 -3.69 -10.39 28.01
CA LYS A 236 -4.97 -10.48 27.30
C LYS A 236 -5.24 -11.95 26.94
N GLY A 237 -6.48 -12.43 27.17
CA GLY A 237 -6.96 -13.70 26.58
C GLY A 237 -7.06 -14.92 27.50
N LEU A 238 -6.81 -14.79 28.81
CA LEU A 238 -6.95 -15.89 29.78
C LEU A 238 -8.28 -15.78 30.55
N ARG A 239 -9.11 -16.82 30.47
CA ARG A 239 -10.35 -16.99 31.25
C ARG A 239 -10.50 -18.46 31.61
N GLY A 240 -10.57 -18.81 32.88
CA GLY A 240 -10.79 -20.20 33.30
C GLY A 240 -12.19 -20.42 33.85
N MET A 241 -12.57 -21.69 33.92
CA MET A 241 -13.88 -22.13 34.36
C MET A 241 -13.76 -23.21 35.42
N TYR A 242 -14.64 -23.19 36.41
CA TYR A 242 -14.66 -24.19 37.47
C TYR A 242 -15.79 -25.19 37.25
N VAL A 243 -15.45 -26.47 37.21
CA VAL A 243 -16.39 -27.59 37.13
C VAL A 243 -16.37 -28.32 38.47
N ALA A 244 -17.47 -28.22 39.22
CA ALA A 244 -17.63 -28.91 40.50
C ALA A 244 -17.91 -30.40 40.29
N SER A 245 -17.26 -31.28 41.05
CA SER A 245 -17.46 -32.74 40.96
C SER A 245 -18.84 -33.23 41.45
N GLU A 246 -19.62 -32.41 42.15
CA GLU A 246 -20.92 -32.79 42.71
C GLU A 246 -22.12 -32.43 41.81
N LYS A 247 -21.94 -31.62 40.75
CA LYS A 247 -23.00 -31.28 39.79
C LYS A 247 -23.10 -32.35 38.69
N ASP A 248 -24.30 -32.51 38.13
CA ASP A 248 -24.56 -33.26 36.89
C ASP A 248 -23.50 -32.91 35.81
N GLU A 249 -22.77 -33.90 35.31
CA GLU A 249 -21.68 -33.72 34.34
C GLU A 249 -22.18 -33.03 33.08
N ASP A 250 -23.45 -33.28 32.69
CA ASP A 250 -24.13 -32.62 31.58
C ASP A 250 -24.28 -31.11 31.80
N SER A 251 -24.68 -30.71 33.01
CA SER A 251 -24.84 -29.30 33.38
C SER A 251 -23.50 -28.57 33.35
N SER A 252 -22.46 -29.21 33.88
CA SER A 252 -21.10 -28.66 33.89
C SER A 252 -20.49 -28.56 32.49
N ALA A 253 -20.71 -29.58 31.65
CA ALA A 253 -20.31 -29.57 30.24
C ALA A 253 -21.04 -28.46 29.47
N ARG A 254 -22.33 -28.24 29.76
CA ARG A 254 -23.12 -27.16 29.16
C ARG A 254 -22.62 -25.78 29.57
N GLU A 255 -22.43 -25.53 30.87
CA GLU A 255 -21.87 -24.27 31.39
C GLU A 255 -20.49 -23.99 30.74
N ALA A 256 -19.61 -25.00 30.69
CA ALA A 256 -18.31 -24.92 30.02
C ALA A 256 -18.42 -24.63 28.52
N GLY A 257 -19.33 -25.32 27.84
CA GLY A 257 -19.64 -25.09 26.42
C GLY A 257 -20.11 -23.67 26.16
N GLU A 258 -20.98 -23.09 27.00
CA GLU A 258 -21.51 -21.73 26.84
C GLU A 258 -20.41 -20.66 26.93
N ALA A 259 -19.50 -20.77 27.90
CA ALA A 259 -18.43 -19.78 28.03
C ALA A 259 -17.29 -19.97 27.02
N ILE A 260 -16.96 -21.21 26.62
CA ILE A 260 -16.04 -21.46 25.50
C ILE A 260 -16.64 -20.89 24.22
N ALA A 261 -17.91 -21.17 23.93
CA ALA A 261 -18.63 -20.59 22.79
C ALA A 261 -18.65 -19.06 22.87
N GLY A 262 -18.94 -18.48 24.04
CA GLY A 262 -18.92 -17.03 24.23
C GLY A 262 -17.54 -16.39 24.00
N CYS A 263 -16.46 -17.03 24.46
CA CYS A 263 -15.10 -16.57 24.20
C CYS A 263 -14.68 -16.73 22.74
N LEU A 264 -15.01 -17.87 22.14
CA LEU A 264 -14.78 -18.15 20.73
C LEU A 264 -15.50 -17.13 19.85
N THR A 265 -16.78 -16.88 20.10
CA THR A 265 -17.58 -15.84 19.44
C THR A 265 -16.93 -14.48 19.58
N LYS A 266 -16.40 -14.14 20.76
CA LYS A 266 -15.67 -12.88 20.97
C LYS A 266 -14.38 -12.81 20.13
N VAL A 267 -13.53 -13.84 20.18
CA VAL A 267 -12.25 -13.88 19.43
C VAL A 267 -12.49 -13.86 17.93
N VAL A 268 -13.46 -14.64 17.44
CA VAL A 268 -13.85 -14.66 16.03
C VAL A 268 -14.42 -13.31 15.62
N ARG A 269 -15.28 -12.69 16.43
CA ARG A 269 -15.82 -11.35 16.16
C ARG A 269 -14.71 -10.31 16.08
N GLU A 270 -13.81 -10.25 17.06
CA GLU A 270 -12.65 -9.35 17.04
C GLU A 270 -11.76 -9.59 15.81
N HIS A 271 -11.55 -10.85 15.42
CA HIS A 271 -10.80 -11.20 14.22
C HIS A 271 -11.52 -10.74 12.94
N VAL A 272 -12.82 -11.00 12.83
CA VAL A 272 -13.65 -10.61 11.68
C VAL A 272 -13.73 -9.09 11.59
N ASP A 273 -13.96 -8.39 12.71
CA ASP A 273 -13.99 -6.93 12.77
C ASP A 273 -12.65 -6.35 12.33
N ARG A 274 -11.53 -6.92 12.81
CA ARG A 274 -10.18 -6.53 12.37
C ARG A 274 -9.98 -6.79 10.87
N LYS A 275 -10.37 -7.96 10.35
CA LYS A 275 -10.23 -8.28 8.93
C LYS A 275 -11.14 -7.45 8.04
N LEU A 276 -12.33 -7.13 8.52
CA LEU A 276 -13.25 -6.22 7.86
C LEU A 276 -12.67 -4.80 7.86
N TRP A 277 -12.08 -4.36 8.96
CA TRP A 277 -11.38 -3.08 9.04
C TRP A 277 -10.17 -3.03 8.09
N GLU A 278 -9.32 -4.07 8.06
CA GLU A 278 -8.24 -4.25 7.08
C GLU A 278 -8.77 -4.17 5.65
N PHE A 279 -9.87 -4.85 5.35
CA PHE A 279 -10.49 -4.84 4.03
C PHE A 279 -11.10 -3.49 3.65
N CYS A 280 -11.78 -2.82 4.58
CA CYS A 280 -12.46 -1.55 4.33
C CYS A 280 -11.49 -0.37 4.24
N ASN A 281 -10.35 -0.43 4.93
CA ASN A 281 -9.46 0.73 5.08
C ASN A 281 -8.10 0.51 4.42
N HIS A 282 -7.62 -0.73 4.34
CA HIS A 282 -6.26 -1.05 3.88
C HIS A 282 -6.23 -1.87 2.58
N ASN A 283 -7.37 -2.37 2.10
CA ASN A 283 -7.48 -3.02 0.79
C ASN A 283 -8.12 -2.09 -0.25
N PRO A 284 -7.34 -1.51 -1.19
CA PRO A 284 -7.85 -0.57 -2.19
C PRO A 284 -8.87 -1.19 -3.15
N ARG A 285 -8.67 -2.44 -3.56
CA ARG A 285 -9.64 -3.19 -4.39
C ARG A 285 -10.88 -3.55 -3.58
N GLY A 286 -10.71 -3.84 -2.29
CA GLY A 286 -11.79 -4.05 -1.33
C GLY A 286 -12.69 -2.82 -1.22
N MET A 287 -12.11 -1.63 -1.04
CA MET A 287 -12.85 -0.37 -1.03
C MET A 287 -13.66 -0.14 -2.31
N GLU A 288 -13.07 -0.40 -3.49
CA GLU A 288 -13.79 -0.25 -4.77
C GLU A 288 -14.91 -1.28 -4.92
N LEU A 289 -14.70 -2.52 -4.47
CA LEU A 289 -15.72 -3.55 -4.45
C LEU A 289 -16.87 -3.18 -3.50
N LEU A 290 -16.56 -2.68 -2.30
CA LEU A 290 -17.57 -2.21 -1.34
C LEU A 290 -18.36 -1.04 -1.89
N GLN A 291 -17.70 -0.11 -2.58
CA GLN A 291 -18.35 1.01 -3.23
C GLN A 291 -19.30 0.52 -4.33
N MET A 292 -18.86 -0.40 -5.19
CA MET A 292 -19.72 -1.00 -6.21
C MET A 292 -20.90 -1.73 -5.58
N MET A 293 -20.69 -2.52 -4.52
CA MET A 293 -21.77 -3.20 -3.82
C MET A 293 -22.78 -2.20 -3.21
N ARG A 294 -22.32 -1.04 -2.74
CA ARG A 294 -23.20 0.05 -2.29
C ARG A 294 -24.01 0.63 -3.44
N GLU A 295 -23.36 0.90 -4.57
CA GLU A 295 -24.01 1.41 -5.79
C GLU A 295 -25.06 0.42 -6.34
N SER A 296 -24.82 -0.89 -6.21
CA SER A 296 -25.77 -1.95 -6.59
C SER A 296 -26.82 -2.28 -5.52
N GLY A 297 -26.85 -1.59 -4.37
CA GLY A 297 -27.82 -1.84 -3.29
C GLY A 297 -27.59 -3.12 -2.48
N LEU A 298 -26.38 -3.69 -2.51
CA LEU A 298 -26.01 -4.96 -1.88
C LEU A 298 -25.20 -4.81 -0.59
N GLN A 299 -25.05 -3.59 -0.08
CA GLN A 299 -24.21 -3.30 1.09
C GLN A 299 -24.55 -4.16 2.31
N GLY A 300 -25.82 -4.48 2.54
CA GLY A 300 -26.27 -5.31 3.68
C GLY A 300 -25.79 -6.76 3.64
N ARG A 301 -25.27 -7.23 2.49
CA ARG A 301 -24.79 -8.62 2.29
C ARG A 301 -23.28 -8.76 2.26
N VAL A 302 -22.55 -7.65 2.40
CA VAL A 302 -21.08 -7.64 2.46
C VAL A 302 -20.53 -8.56 3.55
N PRO A 303 -21.04 -8.53 4.80
CA PRO A 303 -20.47 -9.37 5.85
C PRO A 303 -20.71 -10.85 5.61
N GLU A 304 -21.87 -11.21 5.04
CA GLU A 304 -22.22 -12.58 4.66
C GLU A 304 -21.29 -13.12 3.56
N LEU A 305 -21.01 -12.30 2.53
CA LEU A 305 -20.11 -12.67 1.42
C LEU A 305 -18.64 -12.75 1.84
N LEU A 306 -18.19 -11.89 2.76
CA LEU A 306 -16.82 -11.92 3.31
C LEU A 306 -16.61 -13.06 4.31
N ALA A 307 -17.64 -13.40 5.10
CA ALA A 307 -17.59 -14.52 6.04
C ALA A 307 -17.57 -15.88 5.33
N LEU A 308 -18.20 -15.99 4.16
CA LEU A 308 -18.26 -17.23 3.38
C LEU A 308 -16.91 -17.66 2.78
N ARG A 309 -16.01 -16.70 2.48
CA ARG A 309 -14.75 -16.94 1.76
C ARG A 309 -13.79 -15.79 2.02
N GLY A 310 -12.61 -16.07 2.58
CA GLY A 310 -11.54 -15.06 2.68
C GLY A 310 -11.29 -14.39 1.32
N ILE A 311 -11.10 -13.06 1.32
CA ILE A 311 -11.04 -12.18 0.14
C ILE A 311 -10.09 -12.71 -0.96
N GLU A 312 -9.01 -13.37 -0.56
CA GLU A 312 -8.00 -13.98 -1.44
C GLU A 312 -8.54 -15.09 -2.35
N THR A 313 -9.72 -15.64 -2.03
CA THR A 313 -10.36 -16.72 -2.80
C THR A 313 -11.41 -16.24 -3.79
N ILE A 314 -11.74 -14.93 -3.82
CA ILE A 314 -12.71 -14.39 -4.81
C ILE A 314 -12.24 -14.68 -6.23
N HIS A 315 -10.93 -14.60 -6.51
CA HIS A 315 -10.37 -14.90 -7.82
C HIS A 315 -10.34 -16.41 -8.14
N LYS A 316 -10.43 -17.27 -7.11
CA LYS A 316 -10.50 -18.74 -7.22
C LYS A 316 -11.95 -19.24 -7.37
N LEU A 317 -12.96 -18.42 -7.10
CA LEU A 317 -14.39 -18.79 -7.17
C LEU A 317 -14.78 -19.47 -8.48
N ARG A 318 -14.20 -19.03 -9.61
CA ARG A 318 -14.48 -19.63 -10.92
C ARG A 318 -13.93 -21.05 -11.06
N LYS A 319 -12.72 -21.31 -10.56
CA LYS A 319 -12.10 -22.65 -10.60
C LYS A 319 -12.79 -23.65 -9.66
N HIS A 320 -13.38 -23.15 -8.56
CA HIS A 320 -14.08 -23.98 -7.57
C HIS A 320 -15.56 -24.21 -7.91
N ALA A 321 -16.22 -23.29 -8.61
CA ALA A 321 -17.59 -23.50 -9.10
C ALA A 321 -17.68 -24.64 -10.13
N GLU A 322 -16.55 -24.98 -10.79
CA GLU A 322 -16.46 -26.06 -11.78
C GLU A 322 -16.01 -27.40 -11.16
N GLY A 323 -15.56 -27.43 -9.91
CA GLY A 323 -15.08 -28.61 -9.21
C GLY A 323 -16.08 -29.13 -8.18
N SER A 324 -16.84 -30.18 -8.52
CA SER A 324 -17.73 -30.88 -7.58
C SER A 324 -16.95 -31.36 -6.35
N PHE A 325 -17.37 -30.94 -5.16
CA PHE A 325 -16.81 -31.43 -3.90
C PHE A 325 -17.07 -32.94 -3.78
N ARG A 326 -16.02 -33.73 -3.54
CA ARG A 326 -16.13 -35.13 -3.11
C ARG A 326 -15.94 -35.16 -1.60
N HIS A 327 -17.01 -35.50 -0.87
CA HIS A 327 -17.00 -35.57 0.59
C HIS A 327 -16.10 -36.71 1.10
N LEU A 328 -15.21 -36.41 2.05
CA LEU A 328 -14.74 -37.39 3.04
C LEU A 328 -15.73 -37.35 4.20
N GLY A 329 -16.51 -38.42 4.38
CA GLY A 329 -17.59 -38.48 5.36
C GLY A 329 -17.07 -38.51 6.80
N CYS A 330 -17.70 -37.69 7.66
CA CYS A 330 -17.57 -37.80 9.11
C CYS A 330 -18.50 -38.92 9.60
N SER A 331 -17.94 -40.08 9.95
CA SER A 331 -18.73 -41.32 10.14
C SER A 331 -19.42 -41.46 11.51
N ALA A 332 -19.29 -40.49 12.42
CA ALA A 332 -19.75 -40.66 13.82
C ALA A 332 -21.02 -39.85 14.18
N VAL A 333 -21.44 -38.86 13.39
CA VAL A 333 -22.64 -38.03 13.67
C VAL A 333 -23.42 -37.79 12.37
N ALA A 334 -23.85 -38.89 11.74
CA ALA A 334 -24.24 -38.94 10.33
C ALA A 334 -25.65 -38.42 9.97
N HIS A 335 -26.42 -37.85 10.91
CA HIS A 335 -27.79 -37.40 10.58
C HIS A 335 -28.09 -35.92 10.86
N SER A 336 -27.41 -35.24 11.79
CA SER A 336 -27.67 -33.81 12.03
C SER A 336 -26.77 -32.88 11.21
N CYS A 337 -25.60 -33.34 10.77
CA CYS A 337 -24.65 -32.51 10.03
C CYS A 337 -25.00 -32.38 8.54
N ASP A 338 -25.53 -33.45 7.92
CA ASP A 338 -25.80 -33.50 6.47
C ASP A 338 -26.93 -32.55 6.03
N GLU A 339 -27.96 -32.37 6.86
CA GLU A 339 -29.10 -31.50 6.54
C GLU A 339 -28.73 -30.00 6.67
N VAL A 340 -27.90 -29.68 7.67
CA VAL A 340 -27.31 -28.34 7.85
C VAL A 340 -26.33 -28.07 6.70
N LEU A 341 -25.51 -29.04 6.33
CA LEU A 341 -24.60 -29.01 5.18
C LEU A 341 -25.30 -28.65 3.88
N ALA A 342 -26.35 -29.41 3.54
CA ALA A 342 -27.10 -29.19 2.31
C ALA A 342 -27.76 -27.79 2.28
N THR A 343 -28.27 -27.32 3.42
CA THR A 343 -28.91 -25.99 3.52
C THR A 343 -27.87 -24.87 3.40
N LEU A 344 -26.67 -25.05 3.96
CA LEU A 344 -25.55 -24.12 3.88
C LEU A 344 -24.94 -24.06 2.48
N GLU A 345 -24.76 -25.21 1.84
CA GLU A 345 -24.31 -25.31 0.45
C GLU A 345 -25.27 -24.56 -0.47
N GLN A 346 -26.58 -24.76 -0.32
CA GLN A 346 -27.59 -24.08 -1.14
C GLN A 346 -27.62 -22.55 -0.94
N GLN A 347 -27.43 -22.06 0.29
CA GLN A 347 -27.31 -20.62 0.56
C GLN A 347 -26.01 -20.04 -0.03
N SER A 348 -24.88 -20.76 0.13
CA SER A 348 -23.58 -20.34 -0.40
C SER A 348 -23.57 -20.28 -1.92
N ASP A 349 -24.17 -21.28 -2.59
CA ASP A 349 -24.29 -21.36 -4.04
C ASP A 349 -25.08 -20.19 -4.62
N ASN A 350 -26.18 -19.81 -3.96
CA ASN A 350 -26.99 -18.66 -4.39
C ASN A 350 -26.24 -17.34 -4.25
N SER A 351 -25.47 -17.17 -3.16
CA SER A 351 -24.63 -15.99 -2.95
C SER A 351 -23.47 -15.92 -3.94
N ILE A 352 -22.82 -17.05 -4.24
CA ILE A 352 -21.76 -17.15 -5.25
C ILE A 352 -22.29 -16.87 -6.66
N ARG A 353 -23.44 -17.45 -7.05
CA ARG A 353 -24.07 -17.17 -8.35
C ARG A 353 -24.41 -15.70 -8.51
N ARG A 354 -24.93 -15.04 -7.47
CA ARG A 354 -25.17 -13.60 -7.47
C ARG A 354 -23.88 -12.79 -7.61
N LEU A 355 -22.81 -13.17 -6.91
CA LEU A 355 -21.52 -12.49 -7.04
C LEU A 355 -20.95 -12.65 -8.46
N LEU A 356 -21.01 -13.86 -9.03
CA LEU A 356 -20.59 -14.11 -10.41
C LEU A 356 -21.44 -13.35 -11.42
N GLN A 357 -22.75 -13.26 -11.19
CA GLN A 357 -23.64 -12.44 -12.01
C GLN A 357 -23.25 -10.96 -11.95
N LEU A 358 -22.96 -10.41 -10.77
CA LEU A 358 -22.49 -9.03 -10.63
C LEU A 358 -21.15 -8.82 -11.32
N LEU A 359 -20.22 -9.77 -11.20
CA LEU A 359 -18.93 -9.72 -11.88
C LEU A 359 -19.10 -9.73 -13.40
N GLU A 360 -20.07 -10.48 -13.93
CA GLU A 360 -20.35 -10.49 -15.37
C GLU A 360 -21.08 -9.21 -15.81
N GLU A 361 -22.06 -8.73 -15.04
CA GLU A 361 -22.76 -7.46 -15.26
C GLU A 361 -21.79 -6.26 -15.27
N HIS A 362 -20.75 -6.32 -14.41
CA HIS A 362 -19.75 -5.26 -14.28
C HIS A 362 -18.42 -5.63 -14.95
N ARG A 363 -18.39 -6.63 -15.83
CA ARG A 363 -17.15 -7.05 -16.51
C ARG A 363 -16.51 -5.95 -17.36
N GLY A 364 -17.32 -4.99 -17.82
CA GLY A 364 -16.88 -3.80 -18.54
C GLY A 364 -16.46 -2.62 -17.64
N ASP A 365 -16.62 -2.73 -16.32
CA ASP A 365 -16.27 -1.65 -15.40
C ASP A 365 -14.75 -1.47 -15.32
N GLU A 366 -14.30 -0.24 -15.51
CA GLU A 366 -12.88 0.11 -15.50
C GLU A 366 -12.19 -0.22 -14.17
N ARG A 367 -12.95 -0.32 -13.06
CA ARG A 367 -12.42 -0.67 -11.73
C ARG A 367 -11.72 -2.03 -11.71
N PHE A 368 -12.14 -2.98 -12.54
CA PHE A 368 -11.55 -4.33 -12.59
C PHE A 368 -10.33 -4.46 -13.49
N LEU A 369 -10.01 -3.44 -14.28
CA LEU A 369 -8.80 -3.46 -15.10
C LEU A 369 -7.55 -3.41 -14.20
N PRO A 370 -6.41 -4.01 -14.62
CA PRO A 370 -5.15 -3.86 -13.92
C PRO A 370 -4.81 -2.39 -13.66
N LEU A 371 -4.30 -2.05 -12.48
CA LEU A 371 -4.07 -0.66 -12.08
C LEU A 371 -3.10 0.06 -13.00
N ASN A 372 -2.10 -0.63 -13.55
CA ASN A 372 -1.20 -0.07 -14.56
C ASN A 372 -1.93 0.32 -15.85
N GLU A 373 -2.90 -0.49 -16.28
CA GLU A 373 -3.70 -0.21 -17.47
C GLU A 373 -4.68 0.94 -17.21
N ARG A 374 -5.34 0.94 -16.05
CA ARG A 374 -6.18 2.05 -15.60
C ARG A 374 -5.39 3.34 -15.54
N LEU A 375 -4.20 3.33 -14.95
CA LEU A 375 -3.32 4.50 -14.93
C LEU A 375 -3.04 4.96 -16.35
N ARG A 376 -2.60 4.08 -17.27
CA ARG A 376 -2.34 4.42 -18.69
C ARG A 376 -3.54 5.04 -19.41
N ARG A 377 -4.75 4.53 -19.15
CA ARG A 377 -6.00 5.00 -19.76
C ARG A 377 -6.62 6.20 -19.03
N TYR A 378 -6.19 6.49 -17.80
CA TYR A 378 -6.79 7.49 -16.93
C TYR A 378 -6.97 8.83 -17.64
N ARG A 379 -8.19 9.38 -17.53
CA ARG A 379 -8.61 10.65 -18.12
C ARG A 379 -9.00 11.61 -17.01
N ASP A 380 -8.24 12.67 -16.87
CA ASP A 380 -8.49 13.69 -15.86
C ASP A 380 -9.52 14.71 -16.35
N MET A 381 -10.80 14.35 -16.21
CA MET A 381 -11.93 15.17 -16.67
C MET A 381 -12.33 16.27 -15.69
N ASP A 382 -11.92 16.17 -14.42
CA ASP A 382 -12.39 17.05 -13.33
C ASP A 382 -11.72 18.42 -13.30
N VAL A 383 -10.64 18.63 -14.07
CA VAL A 383 -9.93 19.92 -14.11
C VAL A 383 -10.68 20.90 -15.00
N ASP A 384 -10.89 22.13 -14.52
CA ASP A 384 -11.35 23.23 -15.38
C ASP A 384 -10.49 23.34 -16.64
N GLY A 385 -11.12 23.39 -17.81
CA GLY A 385 -10.43 23.33 -19.08
C GLY A 385 -9.40 24.45 -19.32
N ILE A 386 -9.59 25.62 -18.71
CA ILE A 386 -8.67 26.76 -18.84
C ILE A 386 -7.52 26.61 -17.84
N LEU A 387 -7.80 26.15 -16.62
CA LEU A 387 -6.74 25.83 -15.65
C LEU A 387 -5.86 24.67 -16.16
N ALA A 388 -6.46 23.69 -16.84
CA ALA A 388 -5.76 22.55 -17.45
C ALA A 388 -4.69 22.98 -18.47
N LEU A 389 -4.87 24.11 -19.16
CA LEU A 389 -3.89 24.64 -20.11
C LEU A 389 -2.58 25.11 -19.45
N ARG A 390 -2.58 25.37 -18.14
CA ARG A 390 -1.39 25.83 -17.38
C ARG A 390 -0.89 24.81 -16.36
N THR A 391 -1.32 23.56 -16.42
CA THR A 391 -0.78 22.51 -15.57
C THR A 391 0.60 22.05 -16.07
N SER A 392 1.37 21.39 -15.19
CA SER A 392 2.66 20.77 -15.53
C SER A 392 2.53 19.59 -16.52
N ASN A 393 1.31 19.12 -16.78
CA ASN A 393 0.95 18.07 -17.73
C ASN A 393 -0.10 18.56 -18.75
N SER A 394 -0.06 19.85 -19.12
CA SER A 394 -1.10 20.51 -19.92
C SER A 394 -1.34 19.85 -21.28
N LEU A 395 -0.31 19.28 -21.91
CA LEU A 395 -0.45 18.56 -23.18
C LEU A 395 -1.33 17.31 -23.07
N GLU A 396 -1.44 16.74 -21.88
CA GLU A 396 -2.24 15.55 -21.64
C GLU A 396 -3.61 15.93 -21.07
N THR A 397 -3.62 16.72 -19.99
CA THR A 397 -4.86 17.06 -19.28
C THR A 397 -5.72 18.05 -20.07
N ALA A 398 -5.12 19.01 -20.78
CA ALA A 398 -5.91 20.01 -21.49
C ALA A 398 -6.58 19.44 -22.74
N LEU A 399 -5.96 18.49 -23.47
CA LEU A 399 -6.55 17.89 -24.68
C LEU A 399 -7.88 17.17 -24.44
N LEU A 400 -8.15 16.78 -23.19
CA LEU A 400 -9.43 16.22 -22.79
C LEU A 400 -10.55 17.26 -22.70
N GLN A 401 -10.19 18.53 -22.62
CA GLN A 401 -11.07 19.63 -22.32
C GLN A 401 -11.42 20.40 -23.60
N LEU A 402 -12.67 20.82 -23.72
CA LEU A 402 -13.19 21.52 -24.90
C LEU A 402 -12.35 22.77 -25.27
N PRO A 403 -11.96 23.66 -24.34
CA PRO A 403 -11.18 24.85 -24.69
C PRO A 403 -9.85 24.53 -25.39
N ALA A 404 -9.11 23.51 -24.93
CA ALA A 404 -7.85 23.14 -25.55
C ALA A 404 -8.05 22.45 -26.91
N ARG A 405 -9.10 21.63 -27.05
CA ARG A 405 -9.47 21.03 -28.35
C ARG A 405 -9.74 22.11 -29.38
N SER A 406 -10.51 23.14 -29.02
CA SER A 406 -10.75 24.30 -29.89
C SER A 406 -9.45 25.03 -30.25
N CYS A 407 -8.52 25.17 -29.30
CA CYS A 407 -7.20 25.74 -29.54
C CYS A 407 -6.39 24.92 -30.57
N VAL A 408 -6.38 23.59 -30.44
CA VAL A 408 -5.69 22.69 -31.38
C VAL A 408 -6.33 22.72 -32.77
N VAL A 409 -7.66 22.74 -32.85
CA VAL A 409 -8.38 22.88 -34.12
C VAL A 409 -8.01 24.21 -34.79
N PHE A 410 -7.98 25.32 -34.03
CA PHE A 410 -7.60 26.62 -34.58
C PHE A 410 -6.15 26.63 -35.10
N LEU A 411 -5.19 26.06 -34.36
CA LEU A 411 -3.82 25.90 -34.85
C LEU A 411 -3.75 25.02 -36.10
N SER A 412 -4.50 23.92 -36.15
CA SER A 412 -4.60 23.05 -37.32
C SER A 412 -5.13 23.80 -38.56
N LEU A 413 -6.11 24.70 -38.39
CA LEU A 413 -6.60 25.57 -39.46
C LEU A 413 -5.55 26.56 -39.94
N VAL A 414 -4.77 27.16 -39.03
CA VAL A 414 -3.65 28.05 -39.39
C VAL A 414 -2.65 27.30 -40.28
N TYR A 415 -2.22 26.10 -39.88
CA TYR A 415 -1.29 25.28 -40.67
C TYR A 415 -1.89 24.79 -41.99
N LEU A 416 -3.21 24.54 -42.04
CA LEU A 416 -3.90 24.22 -43.29
C LEU A 416 -3.82 25.38 -44.29
N VAL A 417 -4.04 26.61 -43.83
CA VAL A 417 -3.93 27.82 -44.67
C VAL A 417 -2.49 28.02 -45.16
N PHE A 418 -1.49 27.79 -44.30
CA PHE A 418 -0.08 27.77 -44.73
C PHE A 418 0.19 26.74 -45.82
N GLY A 419 -0.31 25.50 -45.65
CA GLY A 419 -0.16 24.45 -46.65
C GLY A 419 -0.77 24.85 -48.00
N VAL A 420 -1.99 25.39 -48.01
CA VAL A 420 -2.66 25.87 -49.23
C VAL A 420 -1.87 27.00 -49.91
N LYS A 421 -1.38 27.98 -49.16
CA LYS A 421 -0.50 29.04 -49.69
C LYS A 421 0.75 28.43 -50.33
N GLN A 422 1.42 27.54 -49.62
CA GLN A 422 2.67 26.93 -50.07
C GLN A 422 2.48 26.08 -51.34
N VAL A 423 1.33 25.41 -51.51
CA VAL A 423 0.98 24.75 -52.77
C VAL A 423 0.90 25.75 -53.93
N GLY A 424 0.41 26.97 -53.67
CA GLY A 424 0.42 28.05 -54.66
C GLY A 424 1.82 28.39 -55.17
N LEU A 425 2.83 28.37 -54.29
CA LEU A 425 4.23 28.63 -54.65
C LEU A 425 4.83 27.58 -55.60
N LEU A 426 4.30 26.36 -55.61
CA LEU A 426 4.71 25.33 -56.57
C LEU A 426 4.36 25.70 -58.02
N ARG A 427 3.43 26.64 -58.22
CA ARG A 427 3.01 27.12 -59.54
C ARG A 427 3.73 28.39 -59.97
N THR A 428 4.57 28.98 -59.13
CA THR A 428 5.29 30.22 -59.43
C THR A 428 6.73 29.92 -59.84
N ALA A 429 7.46 30.94 -60.31
CA ALA A 429 8.88 30.81 -60.61
C ALA A 429 9.74 30.51 -59.36
N GLU A 430 9.21 30.69 -58.15
CA GLU A 430 9.92 30.48 -56.88
C GLU A 430 10.22 29.01 -56.58
N VAL A 431 9.56 28.07 -57.27
CA VAL A 431 9.86 26.63 -57.18
C VAL A 431 11.25 26.30 -57.72
N TRP A 432 11.79 27.16 -58.58
CA TRP A 432 13.10 26.98 -59.17
C TRP A 432 14.17 27.74 -58.38
N LEU A 433 15.37 27.17 -58.29
CA LEU A 433 16.51 27.80 -57.64
C LEU A 433 16.95 29.04 -58.45
N PRO A 434 17.02 30.24 -57.84
CA PRO A 434 17.45 31.45 -58.54
C PRO A 434 18.96 31.44 -58.80
N GLY A 435 19.40 32.05 -59.90
CA GLY A 435 20.82 32.20 -60.23
C GLY A 435 21.55 33.24 -59.35
N LYS A 436 22.88 33.21 -59.37
CA LYS A 436 23.78 33.99 -58.47
C LYS A 436 23.52 35.51 -58.47
N SER A 437 23.17 36.05 -59.61
CA SER A 437 23.01 37.50 -59.84
C SER A 437 21.75 37.82 -60.64
N SER A 438 20.82 36.87 -60.74
CA SER A 438 19.62 37.00 -61.54
C SER A 438 18.43 36.40 -60.80
N SER A 439 17.28 37.06 -60.88
CA SER A 439 15.99 36.49 -60.47
C SER A 439 15.55 35.34 -61.38
N MET A 440 16.28 35.08 -62.46
CA MET A 440 16.02 33.97 -63.37
C MET A 440 16.50 32.63 -62.75
N PRO A 441 15.79 31.53 -63.04
CA PRO A 441 16.22 30.18 -62.64
C PRO A 441 17.61 29.83 -63.14
N VAL A 442 18.35 29.01 -62.37
CA VAL A 442 19.57 28.34 -62.86
C VAL A 442 19.20 27.42 -64.04
N GLU A 443 20.06 27.34 -65.06
CA GLU A 443 19.95 26.36 -66.14
C GLU A 443 21.05 25.28 -66.00
N PRO A 444 20.70 23.97 -65.97
CA PRO A 444 19.36 23.41 -66.04
C PRO A 444 18.51 23.73 -64.80
N ARG A 445 17.18 23.80 -64.96
CA ARG A 445 16.27 24.18 -63.88
C ARG A 445 16.32 23.19 -62.72
N VAL A 446 16.81 23.68 -61.58
CA VAL A 446 16.85 22.91 -60.31
C VAL A 446 15.67 23.31 -59.43
N VAL A 447 14.93 22.32 -58.93
CA VAL A 447 13.81 22.54 -58.00
C VAL A 447 14.33 22.81 -56.60
N ARG A 448 13.83 23.85 -55.94
CA ARG A 448 14.16 24.14 -54.53
C ARG A 448 13.42 23.17 -53.61
N VAL A 449 14.16 22.35 -52.86
CA VAL A 449 13.60 21.26 -52.04
C VAL A 449 12.63 21.81 -50.99
N SER A 450 12.97 22.93 -50.36
CA SER A 450 12.09 23.54 -49.34
C SER A 450 10.70 23.92 -49.85
N VAL A 451 10.57 24.40 -51.10
CA VAL A 451 9.25 24.80 -51.65
C VAL A 451 8.34 23.59 -51.82
N VAL A 452 8.91 22.45 -52.19
CA VAL A 452 8.18 21.19 -52.36
C VAL A 452 7.83 20.54 -51.02
N ALA A 453 8.75 20.58 -50.06
CA ALA A 453 8.56 19.94 -48.76
C ALA A 453 7.65 20.74 -47.82
N ASP A 454 7.66 22.07 -47.89
CA ASP A 454 6.91 22.95 -47.00
C ASP A 454 5.39 22.68 -46.95
N PRO A 455 4.67 22.53 -48.08
CA PRO A 455 3.27 22.15 -48.06
C PRO A 455 3.04 20.84 -47.33
N VAL A 456 3.89 19.83 -47.57
CA VAL A 456 3.79 18.50 -46.95
C VAL A 456 3.95 18.61 -45.44
N ILE A 457 4.93 19.41 -44.99
CA ILE A 457 5.16 19.68 -43.56
C ILE A 457 3.95 20.37 -42.93
N SER A 458 3.37 21.38 -43.59
CA SER A 458 2.21 22.12 -43.09
C SER A 458 0.94 21.26 -43.03
N PHE A 459 0.64 20.47 -44.06
CA PHE A 459 -0.49 19.54 -44.05
C PHE A 459 -0.29 18.44 -43.00
N SER A 460 0.94 17.97 -42.79
CA SER A 460 1.25 16.99 -41.75
C SER A 460 0.97 17.55 -40.36
N TRP A 461 1.39 18.79 -40.04
CA TRP A 461 1.02 19.48 -38.79
C TRP A 461 -0.49 19.49 -38.58
N SER A 462 -1.24 19.96 -39.59
CA SER A 462 -2.69 20.10 -39.52
C SER A 462 -3.38 18.76 -39.27
N PHE A 463 -2.99 17.71 -40.00
CA PHE A 463 -3.54 16.36 -39.88
C PHE A 463 -3.22 15.72 -38.53
N PHE A 464 -1.97 15.79 -38.06
CA PHE A 464 -1.58 15.15 -36.81
C PHE A 464 -2.11 15.89 -35.58
N PHE A 465 -2.33 17.20 -35.65
CA PHE A 465 -3.05 17.95 -34.62
C PHE A 465 -4.49 17.45 -34.46
N LEU A 466 -5.25 17.32 -35.55
CA LEU A 466 -6.61 16.77 -35.48
C LEU A 466 -6.61 15.31 -35.02
N SER A 467 -5.67 14.51 -35.54
CA SER A 467 -5.50 13.11 -35.14
C SER A 467 -5.21 12.98 -33.65
N SER A 468 -4.46 13.92 -33.04
CA SER A 468 -4.19 13.89 -31.60
C SER A 468 -5.46 14.06 -30.75
N ILE A 469 -6.44 14.86 -31.21
CA ILE A 469 -7.73 15.02 -30.53
C ILE A 469 -8.50 13.69 -30.58
N LEU A 470 -8.55 13.06 -31.76
CA LEU A 470 -9.22 11.77 -31.95
C LEU A 470 -8.55 10.68 -31.11
N VAL A 471 -7.22 10.62 -31.10
CA VAL A 471 -6.46 9.66 -30.28
C VAL A 471 -6.69 9.90 -28.78
N ALA A 472 -6.81 11.15 -28.33
CA ALA A 472 -7.12 11.46 -26.93
C ALA A 472 -8.51 10.96 -26.52
N GLN A 473 -9.49 11.04 -27.42
CA GLN A 473 -10.88 10.62 -27.19
C GLN A 473 -11.06 9.10 -27.32
N LEU A 474 -10.43 8.47 -28.30
CA LEU A 474 -10.66 7.06 -28.66
C LEU A 474 -9.67 6.11 -27.99
N SER A 475 -8.43 6.55 -27.74
CA SER A 475 -7.38 5.72 -27.15
C SER A 475 -7.02 6.24 -25.74
N SER A 476 -5.97 7.04 -25.62
CA SER A 476 -5.53 7.58 -24.34
C SER A 476 -4.92 8.99 -24.51
N PRO A 477 -5.03 9.85 -23.48
CA PRO A 477 -4.38 11.15 -23.45
C PRO A 477 -2.86 11.05 -23.63
N LEU A 478 -2.24 9.99 -23.10
CA LEU A 478 -0.82 9.75 -23.22
C LEU A 478 -0.39 9.47 -24.67
N ALA A 479 -1.17 8.68 -25.41
CA ALA A 479 -0.91 8.42 -26.82
C ALA A 479 -1.05 9.70 -27.65
N ALA A 480 -2.06 10.54 -27.36
CA ALA A 480 -2.24 11.83 -28.00
C ALA A 480 -1.05 12.78 -27.75
N ARG A 481 -0.58 12.87 -26.50
CA ARG A 481 0.63 13.64 -26.15
C ARG A 481 1.86 13.14 -26.92
N ARG A 482 2.07 11.82 -26.99
CA ARG A 482 3.18 11.24 -27.76
C ARG A 482 3.09 11.59 -29.23
N LEU A 483 1.89 11.52 -29.81
CA LEU A 483 1.65 11.90 -31.21
C LEU A 483 1.96 13.39 -31.45
N LEU A 484 1.52 14.29 -30.57
CA LEU A 484 1.83 15.72 -30.66
C LEU A 484 3.34 15.99 -30.60
N LEU A 485 4.03 15.38 -29.63
CA LEU A 485 5.47 15.55 -29.50
C LEU A 485 6.19 14.97 -30.71
N ALA A 486 5.83 13.75 -31.16
CA ALA A 486 6.41 13.13 -32.36
C ALA A 486 6.22 14.01 -33.60
N THR A 487 5.03 14.60 -33.76
CA THR A 487 4.73 15.56 -34.84
C THR A 487 5.69 16.75 -34.79
N GLY A 488 5.88 17.35 -33.61
CA GLY A 488 6.82 18.46 -33.44
C GLY A 488 8.26 18.11 -33.82
N HIS A 489 8.77 16.94 -33.40
CA HIS A 489 10.12 16.49 -33.78
C HIS A 489 10.23 16.20 -35.29
N MET A 490 9.23 15.55 -35.87
CA MET A 490 9.18 15.27 -37.30
C MET A 490 9.23 16.56 -38.13
N VAL A 491 8.53 17.61 -37.69
CA VAL A 491 8.54 18.90 -38.39
C VAL A 491 9.88 19.63 -38.21
N ILE A 492 10.49 19.57 -37.03
CA ILE A 492 11.85 20.10 -36.85
C ILE A 492 12.82 19.37 -37.78
N ALA A 493 12.78 18.04 -37.82
CA ALA A 493 13.62 17.24 -38.71
C ALA A 493 13.36 17.59 -40.18
N GLY A 494 12.10 17.74 -40.60
CA GLY A 494 11.73 18.18 -41.94
C GLY A 494 12.31 19.55 -42.29
N ASN A 495 12.22 20.54 -41.39
CA ASN A 495 12.79 21.87 -41.61
C ASN A 495 14.33 21.85 -41.65
N VAL A 496 14.98 21.04 -40.81
CA VAL A 496 16.45 20.86 -40.83
C VAL A 496 16.89 20.24 -42.14
N LEU A 497 16.20 19.21 -42.63
CA LEU A 497 16.49 18.58 -43.92
C LEU A 497 16.31 19.58 -45.08
N CYS A 498 15.24 20.39 -45.04
CA CYS A 498 15.04 21.46 -46.03
C CYS A 498 16.15 22.50 -45.98
N PHE A 499 16.57 22.93 -44.78
CA PHE A 499 17.65 23.88 -44.58
C PHE A 499 18.98 23.36 -45.15
N VAL A 500 19.32 22.09 -44.85
CA VAL A 500 20.53 21.45 -45.36
C VAL A 500 20.46 21.29 -46.88
N ALA A 501 19.34 20.80 -47.41
CA ALA A 501 19.14 20.64 -48.86
C ALA A 501 19.30 21.97 -49.59
N ASP A 502 18.61 23.02 -49.16
CA ASP A 502 18.72 24.35 -49.76
C ASP A 502 20.15 24.90 -49.66
N SER A 503 20.83 24.70 -48.52
CA SER A 503 22.22 25.15 -48.34
C SER A 503 23.19 24.43 -49.28
N VAL A 504 23.00 23.13 -49.49
CA VAL A 504 23.78 22.34 -50.45
C VAL A 504 23.48 22.80 -51.88
N GLN A 505 22.20 22.97 -52.24
CA GLN A 505 21.79 23.45 -53.56
C GLN A 505 22.40 24.82 -53.90
N CYS A 506 22.38 25.78 -52.96
CA CYS A 506 22.99 27.09 -53.16
C CYS A 506 24.53 27.05 -53.21
N SER A 507 25.15 26.11 -52.51
CA SER A 507 26.61 25.94 -52.53
C SER A 507 27.09 25.37 -53.87
N VAL A 508 26.44 24.32 -54.37
CA VAL A 508 26.83 23.62 -55.60
C VAL A 508 26.57 24.47 -56.85
N GLU A 509 25.43 25.16 -56.92
CA GLU A 509 25.06 25.99 -58.07
C GLU A 509 25.73 27.39 -58.06
N GLY A 510 26.71 27.59 -57.17
CA GLY A 510 27.63 28.73 -57.22
C GLY A 510 27.06 30.09 -56.81
N THR A 511 25.84 30.15 -56.28
CA THR A 511 25.18 31.40 -55.85
C THR A 511 25.77 31.99 -54.56
N GLY A 512 26.47 31.16 -53.79
CA GLY A 512 26.99 31.52 -52.47
C GLY A 512 25.87 31.59 -51.43
N ILE A 513 26.23 31.60 -50.15
CA ILE A 513 25.29 31.80 -49.04
C ILE A 513 24.92 33.29 -49.00
N GLY A 514 24.20 33.77 -50.01
CA GLY A 514 23.71 35.14 -50.11
C GLY A 514 22.31 35.29 -49.48
N PRO A 515 21.81 36.52 -49.26
CA PRO A 515 20.49 36.80 -48.69
C PRO A 515 19.33 36.22 -49.52
N VAL A 516 19.58 35.87 -50.78
CA VAL A 516 18.61 35.25 -51.71
C VAL A 516 18.49 33.73 -51.47
N CYS A 517 19.52 33.09 -50.91
CA CYS A 517 19.41 31.71 -50.46
C CYS A 517 18.68 31.71 -49.10
N ASN A 518 17.37 31.47 -49.14
CA ASN A 518 16.37 31.64 -48.08
C ASN A 518 16.56 30.80 -46.79
N SER A 519 17.75 30.26 -46.53
CA SER A 519 18.02 29.33 -45.43
C SER A 519 17.97 30.01 -44.04
N ASN A 520 18.21 31.32 -43.96
CA ASN A 520 18.17 32.06 -42.69
C ASN A 520 16.77 32.05 -42.04
N MET A 521 15.70 32.19 -42.84
CA MET A 521 14.33 32.12 -42.30
C MET A 521 13.99 30.72 -41.78
N LYS A 522 14.53 29.67 -42.41
CA LYS A 522 14.41 28.29 -41.93
C LYS A 522 15.15 28.08 -40.63
N LEU A 523 16.35 28.64 -40.49
CA LEU A 523 17.11 28.59 -39.25
C LEU A 523 16.34 29.25 -38.10
N VAL A 524 15.76 30.43 -38.33
CA VAL A 524 14.91 31.12 -37.34
C VAL A 524 13.71 30.25 -36.97
N ALA A 525 13.02 29.66 -37.95
CA ALA A 525 11.89 28.77 -37.70
C ALA A 525 12.31 27.52 -36.90
N ILE A 526 13.45 26.91 -37.21
CA ILE A 526 14.01 25.77 -36.47
C ILE A 526 14.28 26.15 -35.01
N ILE A 527 14.93 27.30 -34.77
CA ILE A 527 15.23 27.78 -33.42
C ILE A 527 13.93 28.03 -32.64
N LEU A 528 12.94 28.70 -33.24
CA LEU A 528 11.65 28.94 -32.60
C LEU A 528 10.91 27.64 -32.29
N LEU A 529 10.92 26.66 -33.21
CA LEU A 529 10.32 25.34 -32.99
C LEU A 529 11.05 24.56 -31.89
N LEU A 530 12.39 24.64 -31.82
CA LEU A 530 13.18 24.03 -30.74
C LEU A 530 12.83 24.64 -29.38
N VAL A 531 12.64 25.96 -29.30
CA VAL A 531 12.19 26.64 -28.07
C VAL A 531 10.78 26.17 -27.69
N VAL A 532 9.83 26.13 -28.63
CA VAL A 532 8.47 25.64 -28.37
C VAL A 532 8.48 24.17 -27.93
N MET A 533 9.31 23.33 -28.54
CA MET A 533 9.46 21.92 -28.16
C MET A 533 10.14 21.75 -26.80
N TYR A 534 11.10 22.60 -26.45
CA TYR A 534 11.68 22.65 -25.10
C TYR A 534 10.59 22.95 -24.06
N LEU A 535 9.73 23.93 -24.32
CA LEU A 535 8.58 24.22 -23.46
C LEU A 535 7.60 23.03 -23.40
N ALA A 536 7.33 22.37 -24.52
CA ALA A 536 6.46 21.19 -24.59
C ALA A 536 6.98 19.99 -23.77
N HIS A 537 8.30 19.81 -23.68
CA HIS A 537 8.91 18.73 -22.90
C HIS A 537 9.07 19.07 -21.41
N PHE A 538 9.56 20.27 -21.12
CA PHE A 538 10.06 20.62 -19.78
C PHE A 538 9.17 21.63 -19.03
N LEU A 539 8.59 22.61 -19.74
CA LEU A 539 7.83 23.74 -19.16
C LEU A 539 6.40 23.84 -19.71
N GLN A 540 5.67 22.72 -19.64
CA GLN A 540 4.35 22.58 -20.30
C GLN A 540 3.30 23.62 -19.89
N HIS A 541 3.42 24.21 -18.70
CA HIS A 541 2.51 25.25 -18.25
C HIS A 541 2.59 26.57 -19.05
N TYR A 542 3.64 26.76 -19.86
CA TYR A 542 3.79 27.87 -20.79
C TYR A 542 3.59 27.49 -22.26
N PHE A 543 3.53 26.19 -22.58
CA PHE A 543 3.51 25.70 -23.96
C PHE A 543 2.44 26.37 -24.82
N TRP A 544 1.18 26.35 -24.39
CA TRP A 544 0.06 26.88 -25.19
C TRP A 544 0.20 28.39 -25.46
N LEU A 545 0.63 29.16 -24.45
CA LEU A 545 0.87 30.60 -24.60
C LEU A 545 1.94 30.87 -25.65
N SER A 546 3.09 30.20 -25.51
CA SER A 546 4.20 30.35 -26.46
C SER A 546 3.82 29.89 -27.86
N ALA A 547 3.11 28.77 -28.00
CA ALA A 547 2.63 28.29 -29.29
C ALA A 547 1.75 29.33 -29.99
N PHE A 548 0.78 29.94 -29.28
CA PHE A 548 -0.10 30.96 -29.86
C PHE A 548 0.61 32.28 -30.16
N PHE A 549 1.45 32.80 -29.26
CA PHE A 549 2.14 34.06 -29.49
C PHE A 549 3.22 33.95 -30.58
N VAL A 550 4.00 32.86 -30.59
CA VAL A 550 5.01 32.63 -31.64
C VAL A 550 4.33 32.42 -32.99
N GLN A 551 3.28 31.60 -33.05
CA GLN A 551 2.53 31.40 -34.30
C GLN A 551 1.83 32.69 -34.76
N GLY A 552 1.24 33.45 -33.83
CA GLY A 552 0.59 34.72 -34.12
C GLY A 552 1.55 35.75 -34.69
N ALA A 553 2.72 35.92 -34.06
CA ALA A 553 3.78 36.79 -34.53
C ALA A 553 4.28 36.37 -35.93
N TYR A 554 4.44 35.07 -36.16
CA TYR A 554 4.84 34.54 -37.47
C TYR A 554 3.78 34.81 -38.55
N CYS A 555 2.49 34.59 -38.26
CA CYS A 555 1.39 34.93 -39.17
C CYS A 555 1.35 36.43 -39.49
N VAL A 556 1.54 37.31 -38.50
CA VAL A 556 1.58 38.76 -38.72
C VAL A 556 2.77 39.13 -39.61
N PHE A 557 3.96 38.59 -39.34
CA PHE A 557 5.15 38.82 -40.16
C PHE A 557 4.91 38.40 -41.63
N VAL A 558 4.34 37.22 -41.84
CA VAL A 558 4.00 36.71 -43.18
C VAL A 558 2.93 37.57 -43.85
N GLY A 559 1.93 38.02 -43.10
CA GLY A 559 0.86 38.88 -43.61
C GLY A 559 1.33 40.27 -44.04
N VAL A 560 2.24 40.89 -43.26
CA VAL A 560 2.88 42.17 -43.62
C VAL A 560 3.79 42.02 -44.84
N SER A 561 4.44 40.87 -44.99
CA SER A 561 5.36 40.59 -46.11
C SER A 561 4.65 40.09 -47.38
N ALA A 562 3.35 39.83 -47.33
CA ALA A 562 2.60 39.31 -48.47
C ALA A 562 2.28 40.41 -49.49
N THR A 563 2.46 40.13 -50.78
CA THR A 563 2.18 41.06 -51.87
C THR A 563 0.69 41.13 -52.23
N GLY A 564 -0.07 40.06 -51.98
CA GLY A 564 -1.51 39.99 -52.24
C GLY A 564 -2.36 40.50 -51.08
N LEU A 565 -3.29 41.42 -51.33
CA LEU A 565 -4.13 42.04 -50.30
C LEU A 565 -5.04 41.03 -49.57
N LEU A 566 -5.64 40.09 -50.30
CA LEU A 566 -6.46 39.02 -49.71
C LEU A 566 -5.63 38.06 -48.86
N GLU A 567 -4.43 37.72 -49.32
CA GLU A 567 -3.55 36.80 -48.61
C GLU A 567 -2.98 37.46 -47.35
N GLY A 568 -2.47 38.67 -47.49
CA GLY A 568 -1.95 39.46 -46.38
C GLY A 568 -3.01 39.70 -45.31
N SER A 569 -4.24 40.08 -45.70
CA SER A 569 -5.34 40.25 -44.75
C SER A 569 -5.74 38.96 -44.04
N LEU A 570 -5.73 37.81 -44.73
CA LEU A 570 -6.01 36.51 -44.12
C LEU A 570 -4.95 36.14 -43.07
N PHE A 571 -3.67 36.25 -43.37
CA PHE A 571 -2.60 35.95 -42.41
C PHE A 571 -2.56 36.94 -41.24
N LEU A 572 -2.85 38.22 -41.48
CA LEU A 572 -3.01 39.21 -40.42
C LEU A 572 -4.18 38.83 -39.50
N LEU A 573 -5.33 38.44 -40.06
CA LEU A 573 -6.50 38.03 -39.29
C LEU A 573 -6.23 36.77 -38.46
N LEU A 574 -5.56 35.77 -39.04
CA LEU A 574 -5.13 34.56 -38.31
C LEU A 574 -4.12 34.90 -37.22
N GLY A 575 -3.15 35.78 -37.50
CA GLY A 575 -2.13 36.20 -36.54
C GLY A 575 -2.71 36.96 -35.35
N VAL A 576 -3.60 37.93 -35.62
CA VAL A 576 -4.37 38.63 -34.59
C VAL A 576 -5.24 37.65 -33.81
N GLY A 577 -5.90 36.70 -34.49
CA GLY A 577 -6.68 35.64 -33.84
C GLY A 577 -5.87 34.78 -32.87
N CYS A 578 -4.66 34.35 -33.26
CA CYS A 578 -3.73 33.63 -32.38
C CYS A 578 -3.36 34.47 -31.15
N CYS A 579 -2.99 35.74 -31.34
CA CYS A 579 -2.62 36.63 -30.24
C CYS A 579 -3.80 36.91 -29.29
N LEU A 580 -4.99 37.14 -29.83
CA LEU A 580 -6.22 37.33 -29.04
C LEU A 580 -6.58 36.08 -28.25
N LEU A 581 -6.43 34.89 -28.83
CA LEU A 581 -6.67 33.64 -28.14
C LEU A 581 -5.65 33.41 -27.01
N GLY A 582 -4.36 33.69 -27.28
CA GLY A 582 -3.31 33.68 -26.26
C GLY A 582 -3.63 34.63 -25.09
N LEU A 583 -4.04 35.87 -25.41
CA LEU A 583 -4.47 36.85 -24.42
C LEU A 583 -5.73 36.40 -23.65
N LEU A 584 -6.72 35.82 -24.34
CA LEU A 584 -7.94 35.29 -23.71
C LEU A 584 -7.62 34.18 -22.72
N ILE A 585 -6.68 33.27 -23.06
CA ILE A 585 -6.19 32.23 -22.15
C ILE A 585 -5.59 32.88 -20.89
N VAL A 586 -4.74 33.90 -21.04
CA VAL A 586 -4.15 34.65 -19.90
C VAL A 586 -5.26 35.27 -19.03
N LEU A 587 -6.17 36.02 -19.64
CA LEU A 587 -7.21 36.77 -18.93
C LEU A 587 -8.17 35.83 -18.20
N ARG A 588 -8.62 34.77 -18.87
CA ARG A 588 -9.51 33.76 -18.27
C ARG A 588 -8.81 33.00 -17.16
N TYR A 589 -7.56 32.60 -17.36
CA TYR A 589 -6.77 31.97 -16.30
C TYR A 589 -6.61 32.91 -15.10
N GLN A 590 -6.26 34.19 -15.32
CA GLN A 590 -6.13 35.16 -14.23
C GLN A 590 -7.47 35.38 -13.52
N ALA A 591 -8.59 35.44 -14.25
CA ALA A 591 -9.91 35.56 -13.65
C ALA A 591 -10.28 34.34 -12.81
N ALA A 592 -10.09 33.13 -13.34
CA ALA A 592 -10.34 31.87 -12.63
C ALA A 592 -9.42 31.75 -11.40
N TYR A 593 -8.12 32.00 -11.56
CA TYR A 593 -7.15 31.98 -10.48
C TYR A 593 -7.49 33.00 -9.38
N ARG A 594 -7.84 34.24 -9.74
CA ARG A 594 -8.26 35.26 -8.76
C ARG A 594 -9.54 34.84 -8.05
N LYS A 595 -10.51 34.23 -8.74
CA LYS A 595 -11.74 33.74 -8.12
C LYS A 595 -11.41 32.65 -7.09
N THR A 596 -10.66 31.62 -7.49
CA THR A 596 -10.23 30.54 -6.59
C THR A 596 -9.38 31.07 -5.43
N LEU A 597 -8.47 32.01 -5.67
CA LEU A 597 -7.65 32.60 -4.61
C LEU A 597 -8.47 33.44 -3.64
N ARG A 598 -9.53 34.14 -4.08
CA ARG A 598 -10.44 34.85 -3.17
C ARG A 598 -11.21 33.88 -2.28
N GLU A 599 -11.79 32.84 -2.88
CA GLU A 599 -12.51 31.79 -2.15
C GLU A 599 -11.59 31.10 -1.14
N LEU A 600 -10.37 30.76 -1.57
CA LEU A 600 -9.35 30.17 -0.71
C LEU A 600 -8.89 31.14 0.38
N ARG A 601 -8.69 32.42 0.07
CA ARG A 601 -8.28 33.42 1.07
C ARG A 601 -9.32 33.59 2.17
N VAL A 602 -10.61 33.57 1.82
CA VAL A 602 -11.69 33.60 2.82
C VAL A 602 -11.64 32.36 3.71
N ALA A 603 -11.46 31.17 3.13
CA ALA A 603 -11.30 29.94 3.90
C ALA A 603 -10.01 29.92 4.75
N MET A 604 -8.95 30.58 4.27
CA MET A 604 -7.65 30.68 4.93
C MET A 604 -7.63 31.63 6.12
N GLN A 605 -8.48 32.66 6.13
CA GLN A 605 -8.44 33.70 7.15
C GLN A 605 -8.59 33.13 8.56
N SER A 606 -9.51 32.18 8.75
CA SER A 606 -9.69 31.52 10.05
C SER A 606 -8.45 30.72 10.46
N PHE A 607 -7.84 29.97 9.53
CA PHE A 607 -6.60 29.22 9.82
C PHE A 607 -5.44 30.14 10.17
N GLU A 608 -5.32 31.27 9.46
CA GLU A 608 -4.22 32.22 9.67
C GLU A 608 -4.40 33.00 10.98
N GLU A 609 -5.63 33.33 11.38
CA GLU A 609 -5.92 33.94 12.68
C GLU A 609 -5.63 32.97 13.83
N THR A 610 -6.01 31.70 13.71
CA THR A 610 -5.67 30.67 14.70
C THR A 610 -4.16 30.45 14.76
N TRP A 611 -3.50 30.35 13.61
CA TRP A 611 -2.05 30.15 13.55
C TRP A 611 -1.28 31.32 14.16
N ARG A 612 -1.69 32.57 13.89
CA ARG A 612 -1.04 33.75 14.48
C ARG A 612 -1.08 33.72 16.02
N LYS A 613 -2.19 33.28 16.61
CA LYS A 613 -2.28 33.12 18.07
C LYS A 613 -1.30 32.06 18.58
N VAL A 614 -1.23 30.91 17.90
CA VAL A 614 -0.27 29.85 18.25
C VAL A 614 1.17 30.34 18.11
N GLU A 615 1.49 31.08 17.04
CA GLU A 615 2.80 31.67 16.81
C GLU A 615 3.16 32.71 17.88
N GLU A 616 2.24 33.58 18.28
CA GLU A 616 2.46 34.58 19.34
C GLU A 616 2.64 33.91 20.72
N GLU A 617 1.86 32.87 21.03
CA GLU A 617 1.91 32.18 22.32
C GLU A 617 3.08 31.19 22.44
N LYS A 618 3.53 30.61 21.32
CA LYS A 618 4.49 29.49 21.27
C LYS A 618 5.66 29.72 20.30
N ALA A 619 6.02 30.99 20.04
CA ALA A 619 7.09 31.36 19.10
C ALA A 619 8.39 30.55 19.29
N ALA A 620 8.89 30.46 20.53
CA ALA A 620 10.13 29.74 20.82
C ALA A 620 10.06 28.25 20.45
N VAL A 621 8.93 27.60 20.69
CA VAL A 621 8.71 26.18 20.37
C VAL A 621 8.62 25.97 18.87
N VAL A 622 7.94 26.88 18.15
CA VAL A 622 7.84 26.85 16.68
C VAL A 622 9.22 27.03 16.03
N GLU A 623 10.04 27.95 16.55
CA GLU A 623 11.43 28.14 16.11
C GLU A 623 12.27 26.88 16.34
N GLU A 624 12.13 26.23 17.50
CA GLU A 624 12.85 24.99 17.82
C GLU A 624 12.44 23.83 16.91
N ILE A 625 11.13 23.64 16.66
CA ILE A 625 10.63 22.67 15.66
C ILE A 625 11.23 22.96 14.28
N SER A 626 11.33 24.24 13.91
CA SER A 626 11.92 24.66 12.64
C SER A 626 13.42 24.36 12.57
N ALA A 627 14.16 24.58 13.65
CA ALA A 627 15.59 24.26 13.74
C ALA A 627 15.84 22.75 13.60
N VAL A 628 15.11 21.92 14.35
CA VAL A 628 15.21 20.45 14.27
C VAL A 628 14.84 19.95 12.88
N SER A 629 13.72 20.43 12.33
CA SER A 629 13.26 20.04 10.99
C SER A 629 14.24 20.45 9.89
N SER A 630 14.86 21.63 10.03
CA SER A 630 15.86 22.13 9.07
C SER A 630 17.15 21.33 9.14
N ALA A 631 17.61 20.94 10.33
CA ALA A 631 18.78 20.07 10.49
C ALA A 631 18.59 18.73 9.76
N ILE A 632 17.42 18.09 9.92
CA ILE A 632 17.07 16.85 9.19
C ILE A 632 17.04 17.10 7.68
N ALA A 633 16.46 18.22 7.23
CA ALA A 633 16.37 18.55 5.81
C ALA A 633 17.76 18.82 5.18
N GLU A 634 18.66 19.47 5.92
CA GLU A 634 20.04 19.73 5.49
C GLU A 634 20.85 18.44 5.41
N GLU A 635 20.78 17.56 6.42
CA GLU A 635 21.42 16.25 6.41
C GLU A 635 20.94 15.41 5.21
N LEU A 636 19.62 15.39 4.97
CA LEU A 636 19.04 14.72 3.81
C LEU A 636 19.53 15.32 2.49
N GLU A 637 19.64 16.65 2.37
CA GLU A 637 20.14 17.30 1.16
C GLU A 637 21.62 16.96 0.91
N GLN A 638 22.43 16.84 1.98
CA GLN A 638 23.82 16.41 1.88
C GLN A 638 23.92 14.96 1.36
N GLU A 639 23.09 14.05 1.86
CA GLU A 639 23.02 12.66 1.38
C GLU A 639 22.59 12.59 -0.10
N ILE A 640 21.59 13.39 -0.51
CA ILE A 640 21.15 13.48 -1.92
C ILE A 640 22.24 14.05 -2.82
N LYS A 641 22.97 15.08 -2.37
CA LYS A 641 24.10 15.67 -3.11
C LYS A 641 25.26 14.69 -3.23
N ALA A 642 25.48 13.84 -2.22
CA ALA A 642 26.52 12.82 -2.23
C ALA A 642 26.32 11.78 -3.34
N GLU A 643 25.08 11.49 -3.74
CA GLU A 643 24.69 10.56 -4.82
C GLU A 643 25.36 10.86 -6.18
N VAL A 644 25.76 12.12 -6.42
CA VAL A 644 26.25 12.61 -7.72
C VAL A 644 27.73 13.00 -7.69
N LYS A 645 28.49 12.58 -6.67
CA LYS A 645 29.87 13.03 -6.47
C LYS A 645 30.83 12.65 -7.61
N THR A 646 30.60 11.55 -8.34
CA THR A 646 31.48 11.17 -9.46
C THR A 646 30.89 11.49 -10.82
N TRP A 647 31.74 12.03 -11.72
CA TRP A 647 31.39 12.32 -13.11
C TRP A 647 30.80 11.10 -13.84
N ARG A 648 31.29 9.89 -13.53
CA ARG A 648 30.76 8.64 -14.07
C ARG A 648 29.30 8.41 -13.68
N GLN A 649 28.94 8.63 -12.41
CA GLN A 649 27.55 8.52 -11.94
C GLN A 649 26.68 9.60 -12.57
N TYR A 650 27.16 10.85 -12.64
CA TYR A 650 26.46 11.93 -13.33
C TYR A 650 26.15 11.54 -14.78
N LEU A 651 27.12 11.00 -15.50
CA LEU A 651 27.00 10.61 -16.90
C LEU A 651 26.06 9.40 -17.09
N LEU A 652 26.16 8.37 -16.23
CA LEU A 652 25.22 7.24 -16.22
C LEU A 652 23.77 7.69 -15.99
N VAL A 653 23.56 8.64 -15.07
CA VAL A 653 22.24 9.23 -14.83
C VAL A 653 21.80 10.11 -16.00
N ALA A 654 22.69 10.93 -16.57
CA ALA A 654 22.38 11.80 -17.69
C ALA A 654 21.98 11.02 -18.95
N LEU A 655 22.60 9.85 -19.17
CA LEU A 655 22.25 8.93 -20.25
C LEU A 655 21.01 8.08 -19.96
N GLY A 656 20.41 8.18 -18.78
CA GLY A 656 19.25 7.37 -18.38
C GLY A 656 19.55 5.90 -18.18
N LEU A 657 20.84 5.51 -18.15
CA LEU A 657 21.28 4.14 -17.83
C LEU A 657 21.10 3.83 -16.34
N LYS A 658 21.01 4.88 -15.52
CA LYS A 658 20.86 4.80 -14.07
C LYS A 658 19.79 5.77 -13.59
N GLU A 659 18.91 5.29 -12.73
CA GLU A 659 17.75 6.07 -12.30
C GLU A 659 17.94 6.59 -10.89
N ARG A 660 17.87 7.91 -10.71
CA ARG A 660 18.01 8.52 -9.38
C ARG A 660 16.88 8.09 -8.46
N ARG A 661 17.21 7.98 -7.16
CA ARG A 661 16.21 7.79 -6.10
C ARG A 661 15.30 9.00 -5.96
N TYR A 662 15.83 10.21 -6.21
CA TYR A 662 15.06 11.45 -6.24
C TYR A 662 14.77 11.91 -7.68
N SER A 663 13.50 12.20 -7.94
CA SER A 663 13.04 12.73 -9.21
C SER A 663 13.57 14.15 -9.45
N ARG A 664 14.32 14.34 -10.55
CA ARG A 664 14.89 15.65 -10.96
C ARG A 664 13.84 16.76 -11.10
N ARG A 665 12.61 16.40 -11.49
CA ARG A 665 11.58 17.37 -11.88
C ARG A 665 10.88 18.01 -10.69
N ASN A 666 10.71 17.27 -9.59
CA ASN A 666 9.91 17.68 -8.44
C ASN A 666 10.61 17.45 -7.10
N GLY A 667 11.85 16.96 -7.10
CA GLY A 667 12.60 16.64 -5.88
C GLY A 667 11.99 15.54 -5.04
N LYS A 668 11.03 14.77 -5.57
CA LYS A 668 10.35 13.71 -4.82
C LYS A 668 11.15 12.41 -4.84
N ILE A 669 11.29 11.80 -3.66
CA ILE A 669 11.80 10.44 -3.55
C ILE A 669 10.86 9.47 -4.30
N ARG A 670 11.46 8.46 -4.92
CA ARG A 670 10.79 7.38 -5.63
C ARG A 670 10.75 6.13 -4.75
N GLN A 671 9.62 5.45 -4.71
CA GLN A 671 9.47 4.08 -4.25
C GLN A 671 10.39 3.15 -5.06
N VAL A 672 10.71 1.98 -4.50
CA VAL A 672 11.52 0.96 -5.20
C VAL A 672 10.78 0.45 -6.44
N SER A 673 9.48 0.20 -6.34
CA SER A 673 8.66 -0.25 -7.46
C SER A 673 8.13 0.92 -8.29
N ARG A 674 8.07 0.71 -9.61
CA ARG A 674 7.34 1.57 -10.57
C ARG A 674 6.05 0.94 -11.06
N ASP A 675 5.84 -0.32 -10.72
CA ASP A 675 4.61 -1.01 -11.04
C ASP A 675 3.54 -0.51 -10.06
N PHE A 676 2.51 0.13 -10.61
CA PHE A 676 1.46 0.76 -9.81
C PHE A 676 0.64 -0.28 -9.04
N GLU A 677 0.46 -1.48 -9.61
CA GLU A 677 -0.20 -2.60 -8.94
C GLU A 677 0.66 -3.08 -7.77
N GLN A 678 1.95 -3.31 -8.01
CA GLN A 678 2.87 -3.76 -6.96
C GLN A 678 2.96 -2.78 -5.80
N LEU A 679 2.93 -1.46 -6.07
CA LEU A 679 2.91 -0.44 -5.03
C LEU A 679 1.67 -0.52 -4.14
N PHE A 680 0.51 -0.82 -4.72
CA PHE A 680 -0.72 -0.99 -3.96
C PHE A 680 -0.77 -2.31 -3.19
N LEU A 681 -0.21 -3.40 -3.73
CA LEU A 681 -0.03 -4.64 -3.01
C LEU A 681 0.87 -4.44 -1.78
N GLN A 682 2.02 -3.79 -1.97
CA GLN A 682 2.93 -3.42 -0.87
C GLN A 682 2.25 -2.51 0.15
N ALA A 683 1.50 -1.51 -0.30
CA ALA A 683 0.76 -0.62 0.58
C ALA A 683 -0.28 -1.40 1.41
N GLN A 684 -1.03 -2.32 0.79
CA GLN A 684 -2.01 -3.15 1.49
C GLN A 684 -1.36 -4.03 2.56
N GLU A 685 -0.22 -4.65 2.26
CA GLU A 685 0.52 -5.50 3.20
C GLU A 685 1.00 -4.72 4.42
N VAL A 686 1.60 -3.54 4.21
CA VAL A 686 2.28 -2.80 5.26
C VAL A 686 1.37 -1.83 6.02
N SER A 687 0.25 -1.39 5.43
CA SER A 687 -0.51 -0.24 5.96
C SER A 687 -1.03 -0.42 7.39
N ALA A 688 -1.71 -1.53 7.68
CA ALA A 688 -2.24 -1.78 9.03
C ALA A 688 -1.12 -1.94 10.06
N HIS A 689 -0.09 -2.72 9.71
CA HIS A 689 1.06 -2.98 10.58
C HIS A 689 1.87 -1.73 10.88
N PHE A 690 2.09 -0.87 9.87
CA PHE A 690 2.79 0.40 10.03
C PHE A 690 2.05 1.31 11.01
N GLN A 691 0.74 1.43 10.87
CA GLN A 691 -0.04 2.34 11.71
C GLN A 691 -0.14 1.85 13.16
N LEU A 692 -0.29 0.54 13.36
CA LEU A 692 -0.23 -0.06 14.70
C LEU A 692 1.16 0.07 15.32
N TRP A 693 2.22 -0.09 14.52
CA TRP A 693 3.59 0.10 14.97
C TRP A 693 3.82 1.56 15.39
N VAL A 694 3.42 2.55 14.58
CA VAL A 694 3.45 3.97 14.96
C VAL A 694 2.67 4.22 16.25
N SER A 695 1.46 3.67 16.39
CA SER A 695 0.69 3.77 17.63
C SER A 695 1.38 3.17 18.85
N SER A 696 2.26 2.17 18.67
CA SER A 696 2.90 1.46 19.79
C SER A 696 4.06 2.23 20.43
N TRP A 697 4.80 3.02 19.65
CA TRP A 697 5.93 3.82 20.14
C TRP A 697 5.59 5.30 20.32
N ASN A 698 4.50 5.77 19.73
CA ASN A 698 4.08 7.17 19.83
C ASN A 698 3.75 7.55 21.29
N GLN A 699 4.45 8.56 21.82
CA GLN A 699 4.35 8.97 23.22
C GLN A 699 3.37 10.12 23.46
N VAL A 700 3.02 10.88 22.41
CA VAL A 700 2.24 12.13 22.51
C VAL A 700 1.09 12.15 21.52
N GLY A 701 -0.03 12.79 21.88
CA GLY A 701 -1.22 12.84 21.04
C GLY A 701 -1.86 11.47 20.77
N ARG A 702 -2.83 11.44 19.85
CA ARG A 702 -3.49 10.22 19.38
C ARG A 702 -3.13 9.93 17.92
N VAL A 703 -2.90 8.67 17.61
CA VAL A 703 -2.67 8.23 16.23
C VAL A 703 -4.01 7.91 15.57
N GLU A 704 -4.41 8.73 14.61
CA GLU A 704 -5.55 8.51 13.72
C GLU A 704 -5.10 7.64 12.54
N HIS A 705 -5.75 6.48 12.41
CA HIS A 705 -5.43 5.53 11.34
C HIS A 705 -6.01 6.01 10.01
N GLY A 706 -5.14 6.18 9.01
CA GLY A 706 -5.50 6.60 7.66
C GLY A 706 -5.75 5.41 6.73
N ASN A 707 -6.79 5.51 5.92
CA ASN A 707 -7.03 4.54 4.85
C ASN A 707 -5.90 4.61 3.81
N VAL A 708 -5.60 3.47 3.19
CA VAL A 708 -4.77 3.44 1.98
C VAL A 708 -5.39 4.37 0.94
N LYS A 709 -4.57 5.19 0.30
CA LYS A 709 -5.06 6.18 -0.66
C LYS A 709 -5.88 5.50 -1.76
N SER A 710 -7.08 6.00 -2.05
CA SER A 710 -7.93 5.40 -3.09
C SER A 710 -7.24 5.41 -4.47
N CYS A 711 -7.47 4.35 -5.26
CA CYS A 711 -6.88 4.19 -6.59
C CYS A 711 -7.11 5.41 -7.49
N GLY A 712 -8.35 5.93 -7.52
CA GLY A 712 -8.69 7.13 -8.31
C GLY A 712 -7.89 8.37 -7.90
N ARG A 713 -7.77 8.64 -6.59
CA ARG A 713 -6.97 9.77 -6.08
C ARG A 713 -5.47 9.58 -6.33
N ALA A 714 -4.97 8.36 -6.19
CA ALA A 714 -3.58 8.03 -6.49
C ALA A 714 -3.27 8.24 -7.98
N MET A 715 -4.12 7.76 -8.90
CA MET A 715 -3.98 8.00 -10.35
C MET A 715 -4.01 9.49 -10.68
N GLN A 716 -4.99 10.23 -10.12
CA GLN A 716 -5.11 11.67 -10.29
C GLN A 716 -3.83 12.39 -9.87
N LYS A 717 -3.29 12.08 -8.68
CA LYS A 717 -2.06 12.68 -8.16
C LYS A 717 -0.86 12.33 -9.05
N THR A 718 -0.75 11.09 -9.48
CA THR A 718 0.33 10.60 -10.35
C THR A 718 0.32 11.27 -11.72
N VAL A 719 -0.86 11.47 -12.32
CA VAL A 719 -1.00 12.15 -13.62
C VAL A 719 -0.73 13.65 -13.50
N ARG A 720 -1.27 14.32 -12.47
CA ARG A 720 -1.15 15.77 -12.30
C ARG A 720 0.22 16.21 -11.79
N SER A 721 0.77 15.50 -10.81
CA SER A 721 1.94 15.96 -10.04
C SER A 721 3.22 15.22 -10.45
N TYR A 722 3.11 13.97 -10.88
CA TYR A 722 4.25 13.08 -11.07
C TYR A 722 4.44 12.62 -12.51
N ASN A 723 3.73 13.22 -13.48
CA ASN A 723 3.91 12.92 -14.91
C ASN A 723 3.82 11.42 -15.21
N ARG A 724 2.81 10.74 -14.63
CA ARG A 724 2.56 9.29 -14.78
C ARG A 724 3.63 8.39 -14.17
N ASP A 725 4.46 8.91 -13.28
CA ASP A 725 5.43 8.12 -12.53
C ASP A 725 4.88 7.74 -11.15
N PRO A 726 4.33 6.52 -10.99
CA PRO A 726 3.72 6.12 -9.72
C PRO A 726 4.76 5.93 -8.61
N SER A 727 6.05 5.77 -8.93
CA SER A 727 7.08 5.63 -7.90
C SER A 727 7.18 6.88 -7.03
N CYS A 728 6.76 8.07 -7.49
CA CYS A 728 6.75 9.28 -6.68
C CYS A 728 5.61 9.36 -5.63
N LEU A 729 4.74 8.33 -5.55
CA LEU A 729 3.68 8.27 -4.53
C LEU A 729 4.25 7.79 -3.19
N THR A 730 4.45 8.73 -2.28
CA THR A 730 4.94 8.49 -0.91
C THR A 730 3.83 8.42 0.13
N ASP A 731 2.59 8.71 -0.27
CA ASP A 731 1.43 8.88 0.60
C ASP A 731 0.30 7.89 0.25
N LEU A 732 0.67 6.68 -0.18
CA LEU A 732 -0.24 5.55 -0.32
C LEU A 732 -0.63 5.03 1.06
N VAL A 733 0.38 4.82 1.92
CA VAL A 733 0.21 4.51 3.35
C VAL A 733 0.49 5.76 4.15
N ARG A 734 -0.45 6.14 5.01
CA ARG A 734 -0.29 7.30 5.88
C ARG A 734 -1.05 7.16 7.20
N CYS A 735 -0.56 7.80 8.24
CA CYS A 735 -1.29 8.06 9.49
C CYS A 735 -1.18 9.52 9.89
N THR A 736 -2.08 9.95 10.75
CA THR A 736 -2.07 11.30 11.30
C THR A 736 -1.93 11.22 12.82
N ILE A 737 -1.06 12.03 13.39
CA ILE A 737 -0.87 12.16 14.83
C ILE A 737 -1.48 13.49 15.22
N VAL A 738 -2.57 13.43 15.97
CA VAL A 738 -3.30 14.60 16.46
C VAL A 738 -2.80 14.91 17.86
N VAL A 739 -2.13 16.04 18.00
CA VAL A 739 -1.51 16.50 19.25
C VAL A 739 -2.26 17.68 19.83
N GLN A 740 -2.17 17.88 21.14
CA GLN A 740 -2.90 18.94 21.83
C GLN A 740 -2.18 20.29 21.83
N SER A 741 -0.86 20.30 21.59
CA SER A 741 -0.04 21.52 21.66
C SER A 741 1.18 21.46 20.75
N MET A 742 1.80 22.62 20.51
CA MET A 742 3.09 22.69 19.80
C MET A 742 4.24 22.04 20.59
N ASP A 743 4.16 22.02 21.92
CA ASP A 743 5.14 21.35 22.77
C ASP A 743 5.15 19.83 22.50
N GLU A 744 3.97 19.23 22.27
CA GLU A 744 3.86 17.84 21.84
C GLU A 744 4.40 17.61 20.42
N VAL A 745 4.24 18.55 19.48
CA VAL A 745 4.88 18.46 18.15
C VAL A 745 6.41 18.40 18.31
N LEU A 746 6.97 19.26 19.15
CA LEU A 746 8.41 19.29 19.44
C LEU A 746 8.87 17.98 20.08
N ALA A 747 8.19 17.52 21.12
CA ALA A 747 8.49 16.23 21.77
C ALA A 747 8.43 15.07 20.77
N TRP A 748 7.44 15.09 19.86
CA TRP A 748 7.29 14.09 18.83
C TRP A 748 8.45 14.08 17.83
N VAL A 749 8.82 15.25 17.27
CA VAL A 749 9.90 15.31 16.26
C VAL A 749 11.26 14.96 16.87
N THR A 750 11.49 15.32 18.13
CA THR A 750 12.70 14.90 18.86
C THR A 750 12.73 13.38 19.05
N SER A 751 11.63 12.77 19.49
CA SER A 751 11.54 11.31 19.64
C SER A 751 11.68 10.58 18.29
N LEU A 752 11.17 11.16 17.20
CA LEU A 752 11.35 10.63 15.85
C LEU A 752 12.84 10.56 15.48
N CYS A 753 13.64 11.57 15.83
CA CYS A 753 15.08 11.58 15.57
C CYS A 753 15.79 10.42 16.28
N ASP A 754 15.34 10.05 17.48
CA ASP A 754 15.92 8.93 18.24
C ASP A 754 15.57 7.57 17.63
N GLN A 755 14.43 7.47 16.95
CA GLN A 755 13.88 6.23 16.38
C GLN A 755 14.13 6.06 14.88
N SER A 756 14.90 6.96 14.26
CA SER A 756 15.11 6.95 12.82
C SER A 756 16.53 7.34 12.43
N VAL A 757 16.89 7.02 11.19
CA VAL A 757 18.10 7.54 10.53
C VAL A 757 17.69 8.42 9.36
N VAL A 758 18.51 9.41 8.98
CA VAL A 758 18.21 10.29 7.86
C VAL A 758 18.86 9.76 6.58
N GLY A 759 18.09 9.61 5.50
CA GLY A 759 18.64 9.34 4.17
C GLY A 759 19.34 7.98 4.00
N PHE A 760 19.08 6.98 4.86
CA PHE A 760 19.68 5.65 4.72
C PHE A 760 19.33 5.00 3.38
N GLU A 761 20.33 4.40 2.73
CA GLU A 761 20.29 3.86 1.36
C GLU A 761 19.96 4.84 0.22
N VAL A 762 19.92 6.16 0.45
CA VAL A 762 19.96 7.13 -0.66
C VAL A 762 21.22 6.89 -1.51
N ASN A 763 22.29 6.39 -0.87
CA ASN A 763 23.58 6.11 -1.46
C ASN A 763 23.94 4.61 -1.63
N ALA A 764 23.05 3.64 -1.40
CA ALA A 764 23.32 2.18 -1.43
C ALA A 764 23.59 1.57 -2.82
N TRP A 765 24.18 2.36 -3.71
CA TRP A 765 24.51 2.05 -5.08
C TRP A 765 25.63 1.02 -5.25
N GLU A 766 26.38 0.73 -4.19
CA GLU A 766 27.57 -0.14 -4.25
C GLU A 766 27.28 -1.61 -3.85
N GLY A 767 25.99 -1.98 -3.78
CA GLY A 767 25.54 -3.34 -3.47
C GLY A 767 25.30 -3.58 -1.97
N PRO A 768 24.66 -4.70 -1.61
CA PRO A 768 24.45 -5.07 -0.21
C PRO A 768 25.80 -5.13 0.52
N GLY A 769 25.99 -4.26 1.52
CA GLY A 769 27.23 -4.19 2.32
C GLY A 769 28.15 -2.99 2.07
N SER A 770 27.77 -2.04 1.21
CA SER A 770 28.61 -0.88 0.85
C SER A 770 28.18 0.47 1.45
N SER A 771 27.08 0.50 2.20
CA SER A 771 26.68 1.69 2.93
C SER A 771 27.81 2.08 3.90
N ARG A 772 28.34 3.29 3.75
CA ARG A 772 29.39 3.87 4.60
C ARG A 772 28.95 4.13 6.04
N VAL A 773 27.68 3.87 6.37
CA VAL A 773 27.28 3.74 7.76
C VAL A 773 27.86 2.40 8.23
N SER A 774 29.09 2.44 8.70
CA SER A 774 29.69 1.30 9.39
C SER A 774 28.75 0.91 10.53
N SER A 775 28.58 -0.38 10.84
CA SER A 775 27.80 -0.73 12.05
C SER A 775 28.40 -0.04 13.27
N GLU A 776 29.71 0.28 13.23
CA GLU A 776 30.42 1.09 14.20
C GLU A 776 29.87 2.53 14.35
N ASP A 777 29.32 3.19 13.33
CA ASP A 777 28.71 4.53 13.50
C ASP A 777 27.31 4.47 14.12
N ILE A 778 26.59 3.35 13.92
CA ILE A 778 25.32 3.06 14.62
C ILE A 778 25.62 2.65 16.07
N GLU A 779 26.74 1.98 16.32
CA GLU A 779 27.16 1.46 17.63
C GLU A 779 28.00 2.45 18.47
N ALA A 780 28.70 3.41 17.85
CA ALA A 780 29.56 4.39 18.55
C ALA A 780 28.77 5.49 19.28
N GLY A 781 27.46 5.58 19.05
CA GLY A 781 26.54 6.44 19.78
C GLY A 781 25.99 5.81 21.06
N GLY A 782 26.85 5.44 22.01
CA GLY A 782 26.49 5.18 23.42
C GLY A 782 26.03 3.75 23.78
N ASP A 783 26.74 3.14 24.74
CA ASP A 783 26.42 1.97 25.58
C ASP A 783 25.22 1.10 25.17
N GLY A 784 25.47 0.03 24.41
CA GLY A 784 24.89 -1.33 24.56
C GLY A 784 23.37 -1.56 24.61
N LEU A 785 22.52 -0.54 24.54
CA LEU A 785 21.08 -0.60 24.85
C LEU A 785 20.22 0.26 23.91
N ARG A 786 20.77 0.75 22.81
CA ARG A 786 19.98 1.49 21.82
C ARG A 786 19.04 0.52 21.10
N GLU A 787 17.73 0.79 21.19
CA GLU A 787 16.69 0.02 20.51
C GLU A 787 16.97 -0.04 19.00
N ASP A 788 16.61 -1.17 18.38
CA ASP A 788 16.77 -1.34 16.94
C ASP A 788 16.02 -0.22 16.17
N ILE A 789 16.70 0.47 15.25
CA ILE A 789 16.08 1.50 14.41
C ILE A 789 15.44 0.84 13.19
N TYR A 790 14.16 1.09 12.94
CA TYR A 790 13.37 0.41 11.89
C TYR A 790 13.00 1.29 10.68
N MET A 791 13.33 2.59 10.69
CA MET A 791 12.93 3.50 9.62
C MET A 791 13.99 4.53 9.23
N SER A 792 13.89 4.98 7.98
CA SER A 792 14.75 6.02 7.40
C SER A 792 13.93 7.24 6.97
N ILE A 793 14.25 8.44 7.44
CA ILE A 793 13.62 9.68 7.00
C ILE A 793 14.06 9.99 5.57
N THR A 794 13.08 10.15 4.68
CA THR A 794 13.30 10.39 3.23
C THR A 794 12.80 11.74 2.75
N SER A 795 11.99 12.42 3.57
CA SER A 795 11.53 13.78 3.37
C SER A 795 10.96 14.31 4.67
N ILE A 796 11.22 15.56 5.00
CA ILE A 796 10.51 16.29 6.05
C ILE A 796 9.97 17.60 5.46
N LYS A 797 8.78 17.99 5.87
CA LYS A 797 8.11 19.23 5.46
C LYS A 797 7.50 19.88 6.69
N ASN A 798 8.19 20.90 7.19
CA ASN A 798 7.66 21.73 8.25
C ASN A 798 6.82 22.86 7.66
N ARG A 799 5.48 22.78 7.78
CA ARG A 799 4.61 23.90 7.42
C ARG A 799 4.35 24.84 8.58
N TYR A 800 4.82 24.54 9.79
CA TYR A 800 4.78 25.43 10.94
C TYR A 800 5.86 26.51 10.89
N ASP A 801 6.88 26.35 10.06
CA ASP A 801 7.92 27.36 9.86
C ASP A 801 7.29 28.72 9.45
N PRO A 802 7.55 29.82 10.17
CA PRO A 802 7.08 31.16 9.79
C PRO A 802 7.51 31.59 8.37
N ALA A 803 8.64 31.06 7.87
CA ALA A 803 9.08 31.31 6.50
C ALA A 803 8.27 30.53 5.44
N TYR A 804 7.47 29.53 5.84
CA TYR A 804 6.66 28.75 4.92
C TYR A 804 5.49 29.57 4.36
N ASN A 805 5.39 29.62 3.03
CA ASN A 805 4.27 30.30 2.37
C ASN A 805 2.98 29.46 2.43
N ALA A 806 2.22 29.70 3.49
CA ALA A 806 0.88 29.18 3.77
C ALA A 806 -0.10 29.16 2.59
N SER A 807 -0.01 30.16 1.69
CA SER A 807 -0.92 30.27 0.54
C SER A 807 -0.81 29.09 -0.42
N ILE A 808 0.31 28.38 -0.40
CA ILE A 808 0.55 27.20 -1.24
C ILE A 808 -0.25 25.98 -0.74
N SER A 809 -0.46 25.86 0.57
CA SER A 809 -1.28 24.78 1.19
C SER A 809 -2.71 25.22 1.51
N GLY A 810 -3.13 26.41 1.09
CA GLY A 810 -4.45 26.93 1.45
C GLY A 810 -4.59 27.19 2.94
N GLY A 811 -3.51 27.63 3.60
CA GLY A 811 -3.51 27.98 5.03
C GLY A 811 -3.28 26.78 5.95
N TYR A 812 -3.33 25.56 5.42
CA TYR A 812 -3.09 24.35 6.19
C TYR A 812 -1.65 24.25 6.70
N ARG A 813 -1.51 23.85 7.98
CA ARG A 813 -0.26 23.73 8.74
C ARG A 813 -0.16 22.31 9.32
N ASP A 814 0.97 21.65 9.08
CA ASP A 814 1.32 20.32 9.58
C ASP A 814 2.85 20.15 9.58
N LEU A 815 3.33 19.15 10.31
CA LEU A 815 4.65 18.58 10.09
C LEU A 815 4.45 17.24 9.37
N CYS A 816 4.93 17.16 8.13
CA CYS A 816 4.78 15.97 7.30
C CYS A 816 6.13 15.31 7.07
N VAL A 817 6.28 14.06 7.52
CA VAL A 817 7.49 13.26 7.38
C VAL A 817 7.20 12.05 6.51
N CYS A 818 8.04 11.80 5.51
CA CYS A 818 8.04 10.54 4.77
C CYS A 818 9.16 9.64 5.30
N VAL A 819 8.82 8.43 5.70
CA VAL A 819 9.76 7.43 6.21
C VAL A 819 9.75 6.20 5.31
N GLU A 820 10.92 5.66 4.98
CA GLU A 820 11.06 4.34 4.35
C GLU A 820 11.17 3.29 5.45
N VAL A 821 10.34 2.24 5.34
CA VAL A 821 10.36 1.08 6.24
C VAL A 821 10.63 -0.19 5.45
N GLY A 822 11.39 -1.09 6.06
CA GLY A 822 11.69 -2.42 5.54
C GLY A 822 10.91 -3.49 6.29
N TRP A 823 10.34 -4.46 5.58
CA TRP A 823 9.65 -5.60 6.21
C TRP A 823 9.83 -6.90 5.42
N THR A 824 9.61 -8.01 6.12
CA THR A 824 9.42 -9.32 5.51
C THR A 824 8.00 -9.82 5.77
N LEU A 825 7.47 -10.58 4.82
CA LEU A 825 6.20 -11.27 4.97
C LEU A 825 6.51 -12.73 5.33
N ASP A 826 6.02 -13.21 6.46
CA ASP A 826 6.03 -14.65 6.72
C ASP A 826 4.93 -15.30 5.89
N GLU A 827 5.30 -16.09 4.89
CA GLU A 827 4.36 -16.74 3.96
C GLU A 827 3.32 -17.60 4.68
N MET A 828 3.68 -18.19 5.84
CA MET A 828 2.82 -19.09 6.61
C MET A 828 1.76 -18.36 7.44
N SER A 829 2.15 -17.27 8.12
CA SER A 829 1.24 -16.50 8.97
C SER A 829 0.64 -15.28 8.27
N GLN A 830 1.13 -14.93 7.08
CA GLN A 830 0.88 -13.64 6.41
C GLN A 830 1.16 -12.44 7.33
N SER A 831 2.03 -12.61 8.34
CA SER A 831 2.38 -11.54 9.26
C SER A 831 3.52 -10.71 8.69
N CYS A 832 3.36 -9.39 8.79
CA CYS A 832 4.39 -8.43 8.45
C CYS A 832 5.29 -8.22 9.67
N SER A 833 6.59 -8.45 9.50
CA SER A 833 7.61 -8.14 10.52
C SER A 833 8.55 -7.06 10.00
N PHE A 834 8.66 -5.95 10.72
CA PHE A 834 9.59 -4.87 10.39
C PHE A 834 11.04 -5.32 10.64
N VAL A 835 11.92 -4.89 9.75
CA VAL A 835 13.34 -5.25 9.76
C VAL A 835 14.16 -4.02 10.13
N PRO A 836 15.09 -4.13 11.10
CA PRO A 836 15.99 -3.03 11.45
C PRO A 836 16.78 -2.53 10.24
N VAL A 837 17.00 -1.23 10.17
CA VAL A 837 17.67 -0.55 9.05
C VAL A 837 19.06 -1.15 8.77
N LYS A 838 19.81 -1.48 9.83
CA LYS A 838 21.14 -2.11 9.75
C LYS A 838 21.13 -3.47 9.03
N GLU A 839 19.99 -4.16 9.01
CA GLU A 839 19.85 -5.51 8.43
C GLU A 839 19.33 -5.49 6.99
N TRP A 840 18.89 -4.34 6.46
CA TRP A 840 18.22 -4.28 5.16
C TRP A 840 19.05 -4.87 4.00
N GLY A 841 20.37 -4.71 4.04
CA GLY A 841 21.27 -5.29 3.02
C GLY A 841 21.45 -6.81 3.11
N GLN A 842 21.08 -7.43 4.23
CA GLN A 842 21.35 -8.85 4.53
C GLN A 842 20.07 -9.69 4.52
N THR A 843 18.91 -9.08 4.79
CA THR A 843 17.64 -9.80 4.91
C THR A 843 17.10 -10.23 3.54
N ALA A 844 17.07 -11.55 3.32
CA ALA A 844 16.46 -12.13 2.13
C ALA A 844 14.96 -11.84 2.07
N GLY A 845 14.46 -11.44 0.90
CA GLY A 845 13.04 -11.15 0.70
C GLY A 845 12.55 -9.84 1.33
N LEU A 846 13.47 -8.97 1.77
CA LEU A 846 13.12 -7.64 2.25
C LEU A 846 12.31 -6.86 1.21
N ARG A 847 11.19 -6.30 1.65
CA ARG A 847 10.38 -5.35 0.91
C ARG A 847 10.52 -3.99 1.58
N LYS A 848 10.45 -2.91 0.78
CA LYS A 848 10.54 -1.54 1.28
C LYS A 848 9.43 -0.68 0.72
N HIS A 849 8.96 0.26 1.52
CA HIS A 849 7.89 1.19 1.15
C HIS A 849 8.05 2.49 1.91
N ILE A 850 7.76 3.58 1.23
CA ILE A 850 7.74 4.92 1.83
C ILE A 850 6.32 5.19 2.33
N CYS A 851 6.21 5.48 3.62
CA CYS A 851 4.99 5.82 4.33
C CYS A 851 5.03 7.28 4.78
N GLU A 852 3.87 7.92 4.95
CA GLU A 852 3.75 9.32 5.37
C GLU A 852 3.18 9.41 6.78
N ILE A 853 3.84 10.17 7.66
CA ILE A 853 3.32 10.53 8.98
C ILE A 853 3.04 12.03 8.96
N GLN A 854 1.81 12.41 9.27
CA GLN A 854 1.42 13.81 9.41
C GLN A 854 1.16 14.12 10.88
N VAL A 855 1.80 15.13 11.44
CA VAL A 855 1.51 15.64 12.78
C VAL A 855 0.72 16.93 12.64
N VAL A 856 -0.41 17.02 13.34
CA VAL A 856 -1.36 18.13 13.25
C VAL A 856 -1.82 18.50 14.66
N PRO A 857 -1.88 19.79 15.03
CA PRO A 857 -2.47 20.19 16.30
C PRO A 857 -4.01 20.11 16.20
N GLU A 858 -4.67 19.75 17.30
CA GLU A 858 -6.13 19.61 17.37
C GLU A 858 -6.91 20.90 17.09
#